data_AF-A0A814LAL9-F1
#
_entry.id   AF-A0A814LAL9-F1
#
_cell.length_a   1.000
_cell.length_b   1.000
_cell.length_c   1.000
_cell.angle_alpha   90.00
_cell.angle_beta   90.00
_cell.angle_gamma   90.00
#
_symmetry.space_group_name_H-M   'P 1'
#
loop_
_entity.id
_entity.type
_entity.pdbx_description
1 polymer ?
#
loop_
_entity_poly.entity_id
_entity_poly.type
_entity_poly.pdbx_seq_one_letter_code
_entity_poly.pdbx_strand_id
1 'polypeptide(L)'
;MDKEQYSESTASGSSSSSTTIKPKKTSSSSTAASVSTMGRSAALPQPARRIIQNFLLVWLDANIDESKEDFQNSLKQLRRIVASITTFTDAQQCFDYLSGITKEKAFMIVSGSLGQKIAPEMEAMSQLESVYVFCGNQSYHEQWANKVSKIKGVYTKIEPICKALEIDRQRCDQAMISISFNGLDALFMYTQLLKEAVLEIEDDDAKSIKDLVEYCRLQNDIDDDEIKKVQREYRDHTPIWWYTAPYFMYSMLNRGLRQMDVDIILKMGFFIRHLHQHITELHREQQNSKAAMPSKFEVFRGQGLSMEAFEKMKKTKGGLMSFNNFLSTSRNREISLKNFARPAAFDANTVGILFIMNIDTAICTASSTPFVNVKDIGFFDDNEEEILFSTHTIFRIDRIERIEDKHTDRLWQVSLTLAGNQDEDFNKLTAHLRKEQSWATGWARLGHILIKLEIEDDDKKSMKDLVTYCREQKDISEDQIKLIEREYRDHTPIWWYTAPYFMYSMLNRGLRQMDVDIILKMGFFIRHLHQHITDLHREQQSRKAAMPSKFQVFRGQGLSMEAFEKMKKTKGGLMSFNNFLSTSRNREISFKSFARPAAFDANTVGILFIMNIDTAICTASSTPFVNVKNVGFFHDKEEEIIFSTHTIFRIDRIEHIEDKHTDRLWQVNLTLAGNQDDDFNKLTAHLREEHSWATGWARLGSILFKLGEPAKAEHLYQLLLETTSSDGDRANYNLLLGLVYKDIGEHSKAITFYERAIEIYKKMGPPSQLSLAASYNNIGLVYYTIGKYSKALSSHERSLEIKKIALPPNHPGFAQSYNNIGLVYNNMGEYSKALSSYERSLEIQKIALPPNHPDLAASYNNIGEVYRNMGEYSKALTYYEKDLKIILKALPPNHPDLASSYTNIGLVYDNMSEYSKALSSYERSLEIQKIALPPNHPDLASSYGNIGMLYERMGQYSKALSFLEQTRDIFKKSLPPTHPHVTKSQTDVERVKKKM
;
A
#
# COMPACT_ATOMS: atom_id res chain seq x y z
N MET A 1 -41.08 -41.43 25.04
CA MET A 1 -42.03 -42.55 24.93
C MET A 1 -42.89 -42.30 23.71
N ASP A 2 -42.93 -43.31 22.87
CA ASP A 2 -43.37 -43.33 21.47
C ASP A 2 -44.85 -43.02 21.25
N LYS A 3 -45.19 -42.51 20.05
CA LYS A 3 -45.86 -43.30 19.00
C LYS A 3 -46.23 -42.51 17.72
N GLU A 4 -45.91 -43.17 16.59
CA GLU A 4 -46.67 -43.32 15.32
C GLU A 4 -46.75 -42.09 14.37
N GLN A 5 -46.06 -42.04 13.22
CA GLN A 5 -46.10 -42.82 11.95
C GLN A 5 -47.32 -42.58 11.02
N TYR A 6 -47.00 -41.92 9.89
CA TYR A 6 -47.34 -42.17 8.47
C TYR A 6 -48.80 -42.22 7.95
N SER A 7 -49.07 -41.40 6.90
CA SER A 7 -49.22 -41.79 5.46
C SER A 7 -50.09 -40.75 4.70
N GLU A 8 -49.55 -40.08 3.66
CA GLU A 8 -49.79 -40.29 2.20
C GLU A 8 -51.15 -39.73 1.71
N SER A 9 -51.37 -39.12 0.52
CA SER A 9 -50.60 -38.93 -0.71
C SER A 9 -51.42 -38.02 -1.69
N THR A 10 -50.74 -37.52 -2.74
CA THR A 10 -51.26 -37.05 -4.07
C THR A 10 -52.09 -35.75 -4.15
N ALA A 11 -52.20 -35.02 -5.26
CA ALA A 11 -51.34 -34.59 -6.39
C ALA A 11 -52.21 -33.60 -7.21
N SER A 12 -51.57 -32.69 -7.97
CA SER A 12 -52.12 -31.82 -9.04
C SER A 12 -53.10 -30.70 -8.63
N GLY A 13 -53.15 -29.50 -9.23
CA GLY A 13 -52.50 -28.91 -10.40
C GLY A 13 -53.30 -27.66 -10.83
N SER A 14 -52.63 -26.68 -11.45
CA SER A 14 -53.15 -25.53 -12.24
C SER A 14 -54.03 -24.47 -11.54
N SER A 15 -54.13 -23.19 -11.93
CA SER A 15 -53.32 -22.13 -12.58
C SER A 15 -54.33 -21.02 -12.94
N SER A 16 -53.99 -19.72 -12.78
CA SER A 16 -54.53 -18.52 -13.49
C SER A 16 -54.64 -17.33 -12.52
N SER A 17 -53.78 -16.31 -12.53
CA SER A 17 -53.62 -15.18 -13.47
C SER A 17 -54.62 -14.01 -13.31
N SER A 18 -54.06 -12.80 -13.24
CA SER A 18 -54.53 -11.54 -13.86
C SER A 18 -54.94 -10.35 -12.95
N THR A 19 -54.02 -9.37 -12.90
CA THR A 19 -54.12 -7.91 -13.21
C THR A 19 -55.04 -6.91 -12.47
N THR A 20 -54.36 -5.91 -11.86
CA THR A 20 -54.52 -4.42 -11.88
C THR A 20 -55.85 -3.70 -11.57
N ILE A 21 -55.75 -2.59 -10.81
CA ILE A 21 -56.18 -1.20 -11.16
C ILE A 21 -55.86 -0.21 -9.98
N LYS A 22 -55.36 1.00 -10.31
CA LYS A 22 -55.16 2.24 -9.48
C LYS A 22 -56.38 3.21 -9.69
N PRO A 23 -56.48 4.49 -9.22
CA PRO A 23 -55.84 5.31 -8.16
C PRO A 23 -56.86 6.23 -7.38
N LYS A 24 -56.42 7.15 -6.49
CA LYS A 24 -57.01 8.53 -6.35
C LYS A 24 -56.15 9.53 -5.55
N LYS A 25 -56.22 10.80 -5.97
CA LYS A 25 -55.60 12.05 -5.46
C LYS A 25 -56.44 12.73 -4.36
N THR A 26 -55.85 13.65 -3.58
CA THR A 26 -56.29 15.07 -3.37
C THR A 26 -55.27 15.90 -2.56
N SER A 27 -55.41 17.23 -2.62
CA SER A 27 -54.46 18.34 -2.41
C SER A 27 -54.97 19.44 -1.44
N SER A 28 -54.09 20.31 -0.88
CA SER A 28 -54.26 21.78 -0.57
C SER A 28 -53.16 22.29 0.41
N SER A 29 -52.24 23.23 0.06
CA SER A 29 -52.23 24.73 0.13
C SER A 29 -52.35 25.33 1.55
N SER A 30 -51.68 26.38 2.08
CA SER A 30 -50.83 27.52 1.62
C SER A 30 -50.28 28.26 2.87
N THR A 31 -49.13 28.97 2.86
CA THR A 31 -48.99 30.47 2.94
C THR A 31 -47.50 30.87 3.14
N ALA A 32 -47.16 32.13 2.80
CA ALA A 32 -45.82 32.66 2.50
C ALA A 32 -45.36 33.86 3.39
N ALA A 33 -44.14 34.38 3.10
CA ALA A 33 -43.48 35.67 3.48
C ALA A 33 -42.40 35.59 4.61
N SER A 34 -41.24 36.28 4.63
CA SER A 34 -40.49 37.15 3.70
C SER A 34 -39.10 37.58 4.29
N VAL A 35 -38.02 37.49 3.48
CA VAL A 35 -36.90 38.45 3.18
C VAL A 35 -35.82 38.94 4.20
N SER A 36 -34.54 38.88 3.70
CA SER A 36 -33.28 39.64 4.00
C SER A 36 -32.32 39.10 5.10
N THR A 37 -30.98 39.06 5.02
CA THR A 37 -29.95 39.69 4.14
C THR A 37 -28.57 38.97 4.28
N MET A 38 -27.80 38.93 3.19
CA MET A 38 -26.31 38.94 3.01
C MET A 38 -25.31 38.39 4.07
N GLY A 39 -24.34 37.60 3.59
CA GLY A 39 -22.99 37.47 4.17
C GLY A 39 -22.15 36.32 3.58
N ARG A 40 -21.06 36.64 2.85
CA ARG A 40 -20.14 35.74 2.11
C ARG A 40 -19.38 34.71 2.97
N SER A 41 -19.02 33.56 2.37
CA SER A 41 -17.62 33.13 2.05
C SER A 41 -17.33 31.63 2.24
N ALA A 42 -16.53 31.11 1.29
CA ALA A 42 -15.60 29.97 1.37
C ALA A 42 -16.17 28.54 1.35
N ALA A 43 -16.29 27.97 0.14
CA ALA A 43 -16.21 26.53 -0.06
C ALA A 43 -14.75 26.13 -0.33
N LEU A 44 -14.16 25.38 0.60
CA LEU A 44 -12.88 24.67 0.52
C LEU A 44 -12.98 23.46 -0.46
N PRO A 45 -11.84 22.92 -0.95
CA PRO A 45 -11.77 22.17 -2.20
C PRO A 45 -12.39 20.77 -2.10
N GLN A 46 -13.19 20.41 -3.11
CA GLN A 46 -13.71 19.05 -3.29
C GLN A 46 -12.61 18.11 -3.84
N PRO A 47 -12.69 16.79 -3.57
CA PRO A 47 -11.71 15.81 -4.05
C PRO A 47 -11.66 15.78 -5.58
N ALA A 48 -10.49 15.49 -6.13
CA ALA A 48 -10.21 15.48 -7.56
C ALA A 48 -11.24 14.66 -8.36
N ARG A 49 -12.07 15.37 -9.12
CA ARG A 49 -12.96 14.81 -10.14
C ARG A 49 -12.09 14.19 -11.24
N ARG A 50 -12.21 12.88 -11.50
CA ARG A 50 -11.51 12.22 -12.61
C ARG A 50 -12.31 12.46 -13.90
N ILE A 51 -12.12 13.63 -14.49
CA ILE A 51 -12.86 14.10 -15.66
C ILE A 51 -12.63 13.15 -16.86
N ILE A 52 -13.67 12.53 -17.43
CA ILE A 52 -13.61 11.70 -18.66
C ILE A 52 -13.61 12.55 -19.94
N GLN A 53 -12.80 13.62 -19.98
CA GLN A 53 -12.60 14.42 -21.19
C GLN A 53 -11.12 14.75 -21.37
N ASN A 54 -10.63 14.69 -22.62
CA ASN A 54 -9.24 15.03 -22.96
C ASN A 54 -9.02 16.55 -23.14
N PHE A 55 -10.08 17.37 -22.99
CA PHE A 55 -10.01 18.82 -23.08
C PHE A 55 -11.18 19.50 -22.35
N LEU A 56 -10.99 20.77 -22.01
CA LEU A 56 -11.96 21.62 -21.32
C LEU A 56 -12.53 22.68 -22.27
N LEU A 57 -13.83 22.95 -22.21
CA LEU A 57 -14.44 24.08 -22.93
C LEU A 57 -14.73 25.23 -21.96
N VAL A 58 -14.17 26.39 -22.26
CA VAL A 58 -14.39 27.62 -21.51
C VAL A 58 -15.19 28.60 -22.34
N TRP A 59 -16.26 29.16 -21.78
CA TRP A 59 -17.01 30.24 -22.41
C TRP A 59 -16.80 31.53 -21.63
N LEU A 60 -16.10 32.48 -22.26
CA LEU A 60 -15.82 33.79 -21.71
C LEU A 60 -16.65 34.88 -22.41
N ASP A 61 -17.64 35.42 -21.71
CA ASP A 61 -18.44 36.53 -22.20
C ASP A 61 -18.92 37.41 -21.03
N ALA A 62 -18.75 38.73 -21.16
CA ALA A 62 -19.14 39.70 -20.12
C ALA A 62 -20.67 39.71 -19.87
N ASN A 63 -21.46 39.18 -20.81
CA ASN A 63 -22.93 39.21 -20.75
C ASN A 63 -23.57 37.83 -20.52
N ILE A 64 -22.84 36.86 -19.95
CA ILE A 64 -23.40 35.55 -19.62
C ILE A 64 -24.52 35.72 -18.60
N ASP A 65 -25.72 35.29 -18.99
CA ASP A 65 -26.89 35.21 -18.13
C ASP A 65 -27.47 33.79 -18.24
N GLU A 66 -27.25 33.00 -17.20
CA GLU A 66 -27.68 31.59 -17.14
C GLU A 66 -29.20 31.43 -17.13
N SER A 67 -29.97 32.50 -16.91
CA SER A 67 -31.44 32.45 -16.91
C SER A 67 -32.07 32.58 -18.31
N LYS A 68 -31.30 32.98 -19.32
CA LYS A 68 -31.82 33.18 -20.70
C LYS A 68 -31.98 31.87 -21.45
N GLU A 69 -33.13 31.72 -22.09
CA GLU A 69 -33.50 30.52 -22.86
C GLU A 69 -32.55 30.26 -24.04
N ASP A 70 -32.13 31.30 -24.76
CA ASP A 70 -31.17 31.18 -25.88
C ASP A 70 -29.79 30.69 -25.42
N PHE A 71 -29.35 31.11 -24.23
CA PHE A 71 -28.09 30.67 -23.64
C PHE A 71 -28.19 29.21 -23.16
N GLN A 72 -29.29 28.84 -22.51
CA GLN A 72 -29.56 27.45 -22.13
C GLN A 72 -29.67 26.51 -23.34
N ASN A 73 -30.29 26.96 -24.43
CA ASN A 73 -30.33 26.22 -25.69
C ASN A 73 -28.94 26.07 -26.31
N SER A 74 -28.12 27.12 -26.29
CA SER A 74 -26.73 27.07 -26.76
C SER A 74 -25.87 26.14 -25.90
N LEU A 75 -26.01 26.18 -24.58
CA LEU A 75 -25.36 25.25 -23.66
C LEU A 75 -25.83 23.81 -23.90
N LYS A 76 -27.12 23.58 -24.15
CA LYS A 76 -27.65 22.25 -24.46
C LYS A 76 -27.06 21.68 -25.76
N GLN A 77 -26.83 22.54 -26.76
CA GLN A 77 -26.16 22.13 -28.00
C GLN A 77 -24.67 21.84 -27.78
N LEU A 78 -23.95 22.67 -27.04
CA LEU A 78 -22.54 22.45 -26.72
C LEU A 78 -22.33 21.23 -25.80
N ARG A 79 -23.26 20.98 -24.87
CA ARG A 79 -23.22 19.83 -23.95
C ARG A 79 -23.38 18.48 -24.65
N ARG A 80 -23.93 18.46 -25.87
CA ARG A 80 -23.90 17.27 -26.73
C ARG A 80 -22.49 16.94 -27.24
N ILE A 81 -21.56 17.89 -27.14
CA ILE A 81 -20.21 17.78 -27.68
C ILE A 81 -19.16 17.79 -26.56
N VAL A 82 -19.40 18.50 -25.46
CA VAL A 82 -18.46 18.63 -24.33
C VAL A 82 -19.23 18.54 -23.02
N ALA A 83 -18.89 17.56 -22.16
CA ALA A 83 -19.54 17.31 -20.88
C ALA A 83 -19.28 18.41 -19.84
N SER A 84 -18.09 19.01 -19.84
CA SER A 84 -17.71 20.11 -18.94
C SER A 84 -17.57 21.43 -19.69
N ILE A 85 -18.46 22.37 -19.40
CA ILE A 85 -18.40 23.76 -19.89
C ILE A 85 -18.30 24.68 -18.70
N THR A 86 -17.21 25.43 -18.61
CA THR A 86 -17.01 26.42 -17.54
C THR A 86 -17.20 27.82 -18.12
N THR A 87 -18.09 28.60 -17.50
CA THR A 87 -18.43 29.96 -17.94
C THR A 87 -17.71 30.98 -17.08
N PHE A 88 -17.22 32.05 -17.70
CA PHE A 88 -16.60 33.18 -17.02
C PHE A 88 -17.15 34.49 -17.57
N THR A 89 -17.39 35.44 -16.67
CA THR A 89 -17.70 36.83 -17.01
C THR A 89 -16.48 37.75 -16.89
N ASP A 90 -15.44 37.28 -16.17
CA ASP A 90 -14.19 38.00 -15.93
C ASP A 90 -13.00 37.28 -16.58
N ALA A 91 -12.21 38.03 -17.35
CA ALA A 91 -11.08 37.48 -18.11
C ALA A 91 -9.93 37.02 -17.20
N GLN A 92 -9.67 37.71 -16.09
CA GLN A 92 -8.58 37.36 -15.18
C GLN A 92 -8.88 36.04 -14.45
N GLN A 93 -10.11 35.87 -13.96
CA GLN A 93 -10.55 34.60 -13.36
C GLN A 93 -10.50 33.44 -14.36
N CYS A 94 -10.86 33.71 -15.61
CA CYS A 94 -10.73 32.73 -16.69
C CYS A 94 -9.27 32.32 -16.90
N PHE A 95 -8.34 33.27 -16.89
CA PHE A 95 -6.91 32.99 -17.08
C PHE A 95 -6.27 32.32 -15.88
N ASP A 96 -6.62 32.69 -14.66
CA ASP A 96 -6.14 32.03 -13.44
C ASP A 96 -6.60 30.56 -13.42
N TYR A 97 -7.85 30.30 -13.83
CA TYR A 97 -8.38 28.95 -14.00
C TYR A 97 -7.61 28.17 -15.07
N LEU A 98 -7.40 28.77 -16.25
CA LEU A 98 -6.67 28.15 -17.36
C LEU A 98 -5.19 27.87 -17.02
N SER A 99 -4.58 28.74 -16.21
CA SER A 99 -3.18 28.61 -15.77
C SER A 99 -2.98 27.47 -14.76
N GLY A 100 -4.02 27.12 -14.00
CA GLY A 100 -4.02 25.99 -13.06
C GLY A 100 -4.14 24.61 -13.73
N ILE A 101 -4.47 24.57 -15.03
CA ILE A 101 -4.60 23.31 -15.78
C ILE A 101 -3.21 22.84 -16.20
N THR A 102 -2.80 21.67 -15.70
CA THR A 102 -1.44 21.12 -15.91
C THR A 102 -1.40 19.92 -16.85
N LYS A 103 -2.56 19.31 -17.19
CA LYS A 103 -2.63 18.02 -17.89
C LYS A 103 -3.51 18.00 -19.14
N GLU A 104 -4.32 19.02 -19.39
CA GLU A 104 -5.35 19.03 -20.44
C GLU A 104 -5.23 20.29 -21.32
N LYS A 105 -5.70 20.21 -22.58
CA LYS A 105 -5.83 21.38 -23.46
C LYS A 105 -7.20 22.04 -23.27
N ALA A 106 -7.27 23.35 -23.43
CA ALA A 106 -8.51 24.11 -23.31
C ALA A 106 -8.94 24.74 -24.65
N PHE A 107 -10.24 24.70 -24.90
CA PHE A 107 -10.92 25.40 -25.96
C PHE A 107 -11.67 26.60 -25.37
N MET A 108 -11.70 27.71 -26.10
CA MET A 108 -12.42 28.90 -25.63
C MET A 108 -13.43 29.40 -26.65
N ILE A 109 -14.64 29.69 -26.17
CA ILE A 109 -15.61 30.54 -26.86
C ILE A 109 -15.53 31.92 -26.22
N VAL A 110 -15.26 32.95 -27.00
CA VAL A 110 -15.12 34.32 -26.50
C VAL A 110 -16.03 35.29 -27.26
N SER A 111 -16.61 36.26 -26.56
CA SER A 111 -17.36 37.31 -27.25
C SER A 111 -16.45 38.25 -28.02
N GLY A 112 -16.93 38.78 -29.15
CA GLY A 112 -16.10 39.59 -30.06
C GLY A 112 -15.44 40.81 -29.40
N SER A 113 -16.15 41.49 -28.49
CA SER A 113 -15.64 42.68 -27.79
C SER A 113 -14.60 42.35 -26.71
N LEU A 114 -14.74 41.21 -26.03
CA LEU A 114 -13.80 40.76 -25.02
C LEU A 114 -12.57 40.14 -25.67
N GLY A 115 -12.77 39.27 -26.66
CA GLY A 115 -11.69 38.61 -27.41
C GLY A 115 -10.73 39.58 -28.07
N GLN A 116 -11.22 40.74 -28.55
CA GLN A 116 -10.36 41.78 -29.12
C GLN A 116 -9.42 42.41 -28.06
N LYS A 117 -9.87 42.54 -26.81
CA LYS A 117 -9.08 43.12 -25.72
C LYS A 117 -8.00 42.16 -25.23
N ILE A 118 -8.33 40.87 -25.17
CA ILE A 118 -7.45 39.83 -24.61
C ILE A 118 -6.66 39.06 -25.68
N ALA A 119 -6.72 39.49 -26.94
CA ALA A 119 -6.02 38.85 -28.07
C ALA A 119 -4.54 38.56 -27.82
N PRO A 120 -3.73 39.47 -27.22
CA PRO A 120 -2.32 39.21 -26.95
C PRO A 120 -2.11 38.09 -25.90
N GLU A 121 -2.97 38.04 -24.88
CA GLU A 121 -2.89 37.08 -23.77
C GLU A 121 -3.32 35.68 -24.21
N MET A 122 -4.35 35.59 -25.07
CA MET A 122 -4.76 34.32 -25.69
C MET A 122 -3.64 33.71 -26.53
N GLU A 123 -2.92 34.52 -27.32
CA GLU A 123 -1.79 34.08 -28.14
C GLU A 123 -0.65 33.53 -27.26
N ALA A 124 -0.39 34.15 -26.10
CA ALA A 124 0.67 33.75 -25.18
C ALA A 124 0.37 32.46 -24.37
N MET A 125 -0.89 32.09 -24.15
CA MET A 125 -1.23 30.95 -23.28
C MET A 125 -1.05 29.57 -23.93
N SER A 126 -0.04 28.82 -23.50
CA SER A 126 0.24 27.46 -24.00
C SER A 126 -0.90 26.43 -23.83
N GLN A 127 -1.77 26.63 -22.85
CA GLN A 127 -2.87 25.73 -22.50
C GLN A 127 -4.07 25.89 -23.46
N LEU A 128 -4.15 27.00 -24.19
CA LEU A 128 -5.26 27.35 -25.07
C LEU A 128 -4.97 26.88 -26.51
N GLU A 129 -5.74 25.93 -27.00
CA GLU A 129 -5.51 25.28 -28.30
C GLU A 129 -6.24 25.98 -29.45
N SER A 130 -7.56 26.17 -29.29
CA SER A 130 -8.41 26.83 -30.28
C SER A 130 -9.36 27.80 -29.60
N VAL A 131 -9.55 28.95 -30.23
CA VAL A 131 -10.47 30.01 -29.81
C VAL A 131 -11.52 30.24 -30.90
N TYR A 132 -12.78 30.29 -30.51
CA TYR A 132 -13.91 30.60 -31.37
C TYR A 132 -14.54 31.90 -30.93
N VAL A 133 -14.66 32.86 -31.84
CA VAL A 133 -15.26 34.16 -31.54
C VAL A 133 -16.76 34.09 -31.82
N PHE A 134 -17.59 34.27 -30.79
CA PHE A 134 -19.05 34.33 -30.92
C PHE A 134 -19.51 35.80 -30.87
N CYS A 135 -20.07 36.31 -31.97
CA CYS A 135 -20.43 37.74 -32.05
C CYS A 135 -21.57 38.03 -33.03
N GLY A 136 -22.25 39.16 -32.85
CA GLY A 136 -23.33 39.60 -33.76
C GLY A 136 -22.86 40.22 -35.08
N ASN A 137 -21.59 40.64 -35.19
CA ASN A 137 -21.05 41.30 -36.40
C ASN A 137 -19.73 40.65 -36.85
N GLN A 138 -19.86 39.66 -37.71
CA GLN A 138 -18.74 38.84 -38.20
C GLN A 138 -17.67 39.66 -38.94
N SER A 139 -18.07 40.54 -39.88
CA SER A 139 -17.14 41.30 -40.74
C SER A 139 -16.18 42.22 -39.96
N TYR A 140 -16.64 42.75 -38.83
CA TYR A 140 -15.83 43.62 -37.97
C TYR A 140 -14.79 42.81 -37.18
N HIS A 141 -15.19 41.68 -36.60
CA HIS A 141 -14.29 40.89 -35.75
C HIS A 141 -13.31 40.02 -36.54
N GLU A 142 -13.60 39.67 -37.79
CA GLU A 142 -12.66 38.95 -38.68
C GLU A 142 -11.36 39.72 -38.94
N GLN A 143 -11.41 41.05 -38.98
CA GLN A 143 -10.24 41.89 -39.30
C GLN A 143 -9.08 41.77 -38.30
N TRP A 144 -9.39 41.56 -37.02
CA TRP A 144 -8.40 41.34 -35.98
C TRP A 144 -8.24 39.85 -35.65
N ALA A 145 -9.32 39.07 -35.73
CA ALA A 145 -9.28 37.64 -35.45
C ALA A 145 -8.29 36.89 -36.36
N ASN A 146 -8.21 37.27 -37.64
CA ASN A 146 -7.27 36.68 -38.60
C ASN A 146 -5.79 36.95 -38.28
N LYS A 147 -5.48 37.81 -37.31
CA LYS A 147 -4.11 38.13 -36.87
C LYS A 147 -3.65 37.28 -35.68
N VAL A 148 -4.53 36.47 -35.08
CA VAL A 148 -4.27 35.64 -33.90
C VAL A 148 -4.28 34.17 -34.33
N SER A 149 -3.18 33.44 -34.14
CA SER A 149 -3.00 32.11 -34.74
C SER A 149 -3.93 31.03 -34.15
N LYS A 150 -4.38 31.25 -32.92
CA LYS A 150 -5.28 30.34 -32.19
C LYS A 150 -6.75 30.52 -32.51
N ILE A 151 -7.14 31.62 -33.18
CA ILE A 151 -8.55 31.83 -33.54
C ILE A 151 -8.90 31.00 -34.76
N LYS A 152 -9.86 30.08 -34.62
CA LYS A 152 -10.28 29.14 -35.68
C LYS A 152 -11.48 29.63 -36.48
N GLY A 153 -12.17 30.66 -36.01
CA GLY A 153 -13.25 31.28 -36.76
C GLY A 153 -14.06 32.29 -35.95
N VAL A 154 -14.80 33.13 -36.67
CA VAL A 154 -15.73 34.12 -36.14
C VAL A 154 -17.14 33.70 -36.57
N TYR A 155 -18.04 33.54 -35.60
CA TYR A 155 -19.34 32.94 -35.84
C TYR A 155 -20.47 33.79 -35.25
N THR A 156 -21.60 33.81 -35.95
CA THR A 156 -22.83 34.50 -35.54
C THR A 156 -23.87 33.57 -34.92
N LYS A 157 -23.68 32.26 -35.10
CA LYS A 157 -24.54 31.19 -34.56
C LYS A 157 -23.70 30.15 -33.83
N ILE A 158 -24.30 29.45 -32.88
CA ILE A 158 -23.62 28.41 -32.11
C ILE A 158 -23.49 27.10 -32.88
N GLU A 159 -24.42 26.75 -33.78
CA GLU A 159 -24.38 25.50 -34.55
C GLU A 159 -23.10 25.32 -35.39
N PRO A 160 -22.56 26.35 -36.08
CA PRO A 160 -21.23 26.24 -36.72
C PRO A 160 -20.07 26.07 -35.73
N ILE A 161 -20.14 26.69 -34.55
CA ILE A 161 -19.13 26.52 -33.49
C ILE A 161 -19.15 25.07 -33.00
N CYS A 162 -20.33 24.50 -32.79
CA CYS A 162 -20.53 23.09 -32.46
C CYS A 162 -19.84 22.16 -33.46
N LYS A 163 -20.05 22.35 -34.77
CA LYS A 163 -19.38 21.56 -35.82
C LYS A 163 -17.86 21.72 -35.83
N ALA A 164 -17.37 22.95 -35.60
CA ALA A 164 -15.93 23.21 -35.52
C ALA A 164 -15.30 22.55 -34.28
N LEU A 165 -15.99 22.60 -33.14
CA LEU A 165 -15.61 21.93 -31.90
C LEU A 165 -15.61 20.42 -32.04
N GLU A 166 -16.57 19.81 -32.74
CA GLU A 166 -16.60 18.37 -33.02
C GLU A 166 -15.36 17.92 -33.80
N ILE A 167 -14.94 18.69 -34.81
CA ILE A 167 -13.74 18.43 -35.60
C ILE A 167 -12.47 18.57 -34.74
N ASP A 168 -12.36 19.62 -33.93
CA ASP A 168 -11.19 19.84 -33.07
C ASP A 168 -11.13 18.86 -31.87
N ARG A 169 -12.28 18.40 -31.37
CA ARG A 169 -12.41 17.29 -30.41
C ARG A 169 -11.84 16.00 -31.00
N GLN A 170 -12.28 15.61 -32.19
CA GLN A 170 -11.80 14.41 -32.88
C GLN A 170 -10.28 14.47 -33.12
N ARG A 171 -9.75 15.66 -33.47
CA ARG A 171 -8.30 15.90 -33.60
C ARG A 171 -7.54 15.69 -32.29
N CYS A 172 -8.04 16.20 -31.17
CA CYS A 172 -7.37 16.05 -29.86
C CYS A 172 -7.36 14.60 -29.36
N ASP A 173 -8.46 13.86 -29.57
CA ASP A 173 -8.56 12.45 -29.18
C ASP A 173 -7.63 11.55 -30.01
N GLN A 174 -7.38 11.90 -31.28
CA GLN A 174 -6.56 11.12 -32.22
C GLN A 174 -5.06 11.49 -32.19
N ALA A 175 -4.70 12.70 -31.75
CA ALA A 175 -3.32 13.22 -31.83
C ALA A 175 -2.34 12.63 -30.80
N MET A 176 -2.83 12.02 -29.71
CA MET A 176 -1.98 11.44 -28.65
C MET A 176 -2.23 9.93 -28.52
N ILE A 177 -1.43 9.11 -29.21
CA ILE A 177 -1.33 7.67 -28.95
C ILE A 177 0.00 7.38 -28.25
N SER A 178 -0.04 6.59 -27.18
CA SER A 178 1.18 6.20 -26.47
C SER A 178 1.99 5.20 -27.30
N ILE A 179 3.30 5.45 -27.40
CA ILE A 179 4.25 4.65 -28.18
C ILE A 179 5.35 4.15 -27.26
N SER A 180 5.62 2.86 -27.34
CA SER A 180 6.64 2.19 -26.54
C SER A 180 7.82 1.79 -27.43
N PHE A 181 9.05 1.87 -26.92
CA PHE A 181 10.30 1.55 -27.66
C PHE A 181 11.15 0.50 -26.92
N ASN A 182 11.76 -0.44 -27.66
CA ASN A 182 12.48 -1.61 -27.14
C ASN A 182 13.95 -1.35 -26.71
N GLY A 183 14.28 -0.14 -26.24
CA GLY A 183 15.66 0.30 -25.97
C GLY A 183 16.00 0.47 -24.48
N LEU A 184 15.74 -0.54 -23.64
CA LEU A 184 15.76 -0.52 -22.14
C LEU A 184 14.46 -0.05 -21.47
N ASP A 185 13.29 -0.49 -21.92
CA ASP A 185 12.04 -0.13 -21.24
C ASP A 185 11.23 -1.36 -20.82
N ALA A 186 11.20 -1.64 -19.51
CA ALA A 186 10.33 -2.64 -18.91
C ALA A 186 8.85 -2.35 -19.25
N LEU A 187 8.50 -1.07 -19.38
CA LEU A 187 7.19 -0.62 -19.82
C LEU A 187 6.82 -1.16 -21.20
N PHE A 188 7.76 -1.26 -22.15
CA PHE A 188 7.52 -1.83 -23.48
C PHE A 188 7.12 -3.31 -23.39
N MET A 189 7.78 -4.10 -22.53
CA MET A 189 7.44 -5.52 -22.39
C MET A 189 6.16 -5.75 -21.60
N TYR A 190 5.99 -5.07 -20.47
CA TYR A 190 4.81 -5.23 -19.62
C TYR A 190 3.53 -4.69 -20.28
N THR A 191 3.62 -3.68 -21.14
CA THR A 191 2.48 -3.27 -21.98
C THR A 191 2.08 -4.35 -22.99
N GLN A 192 3.02 -5.09 -23.59
CA GLN A 192 2.68 -6.23 -24.44
C GLN A 192 2.06 -7.38 -23.64
N LEU A 193 2.63 -7.73 -22.49
CA LEU A 193 2.08 -8.77 -21.62
C LEU A 193 0.68 -8.43 -21.09
N LEU A 194 0.44 -7.15 -20.78
CA LEU A 194 -0.88 -6.65 -20.35
C LEU A 194 -1.93 -6.88 -21.44
N LYS A 195 -1.62 -6.48 -22.68
CA LYS A 195 -2.54 -6.65 -23.82
C LYS A 195 -2.91 -8.11 -24.01
N GLU A 196 -1.96 -9.04 -23.91
CA GLU A 196 -2.21 -10.47 -24.05
C GLU A 196 -3.06 -11.01 -22.89
N ALA A 197 -2.72 -10.63 -21.65
CA ALA A 197 -3.46 -11.08 -20.46
C ALA A 197 -4.93 -10.64 -20.50
N VAL A 198 -5.22 -9.43 -21.00
CA VAL A 198 -6.60 -8.94 -21.17
C VAL A 198 -7.38 -9.77 -22.21
N LEU A 199 -6.72 -10.27 -23.27
CA LEU A 199 -7.37 -11.10 -24.28
C LEU A 199 -7.68 -12.53 -23.81
N GLU A 200 -6.93 -13.04 -22.82
CA GLU A 200 -7.10 -14.38 -22.23
C GLU A 200 -8.21 -14.46 -21.18
N ILE A 201 -8.76 -13.33 -20.73
CA ILE A 201 -9.79 -13.29 -19.69
C ILE A 201 -11.16 -13.65 -20.28
N GLU A 202 -11.73 -14.74 -19.78
CA GLU A 202 -13.12 -15.12 -20.02
C GLU A 202 -14.01 -14.57 -18.90
N ASP A 203 -14.88 -13.60 -19.23
CA ASP A 203 -15.86 -13.01 -18.32
C ASP A 203 -17.28 -13.14 -18.86
N ASP A 204 -18.27 -13.02 -17.96
CA ASP A 204 -19.68 -12.86 -18.33
C ASP A 204 -19.90 -11.46 -18.92
N ASP A 205 -20.04 -11.36 -20.24
CA ASP A 205 -20.23 -10.10 -20.97
C ASP A 205 -21.43 -9.28 -20.47
N ALA A 206 -22.51 -9.93 -20.00
CA ALA A 206 -23.66 -9.22 -19.48
C ALA A 206 -23.34 -8.52 -18.15
N LYS A 207 -22.52 -9.17 -17.32
CA LYS A 207 -22.01 -8.59 -16.07
C LYS A 207 -20.98 -7.49 -16.35
N SER A 208 -20.05 -7.70 -17.27
CA SER A 208 -19.02 -6.72 -17.62
C SER A 208 -19.59 -5.44 -18.23
N ILE A 209 -20.62 -5.55 -19.09
CA ILE A 209 -21.35 -4.37 -19.61
C ILE A 209 -22.06 -3.62 -18.49
N LYS A 210 -22.68 -4.33 -17.53
CA LYS A 210 -23.34 -3.71 -16.38
C LYS A 210 -22.34 -2.98 -15.50
N ASP A 211 -21.19 -3.60 -15.24
CA ASP A 211 -20.10 -3.04 -14.44
C ASP A 211 -19.48 -1.80 -15.11
N LEU A 212 -19.35 -1.81 -16.45
CA LEU A 212 -18.92 -0.64 -17.23
C LEU A 212 -19.95 0.49 -17.13
N VAL A 213 -21.24 0.18 -17.28
CA VAL A 213 -22.33 1.16 -17.18
C VAL A 213 -22.39 1.81 -15.79
N GLU A 214 -22.22 1.02 -14.73
CA GLU A 214 -22.16 1.55 -13.35
C GLU A 214 -20.92 2.42 -13.14
N TYR A 215 -19.76 1.98 -13.65
CA TYR A 215 -18.53 2.77 -13.65
C TYR A 215 -18.72 4.11 -14.38
N CYS A 216 -19.29 4.11 -15.59
CA CYS A 216 -19.55 5.34 -16.34
C CYS A 216 -20.49 6.30 -15.60
N ARG A 217 -21.53 5.79 -14.92
CA ARG A 217 -22.44 6.61 -14.11
C ARG A 217 -21.78 7.24 -12.89
N LEU A 218 -20.82 6.55 -12.27
CA LEU A 218 -20.07 7.08 -11.12
C LEU A 218 -19.11 8.21 -11.50
N GLN A 219 -18.66 8.25 -12.76
CA GLN A 219 -17.68 9.23 -13.22
C GLN A 219 -18.31 10.59 -13.57
N ASN A 220 -19.64 10.70 -13.73
CA ASN A 220 -20.40 11.95 -13.98
C ASN A 220 -20.01 12.78 -15.23
N ASP A 221 -19.06 12.33 -16.06
CA ASP A 221 -18.59 13.08 -17.25
C ASP A 221 -19.03 12.48 -18.60
N ILE A 222 -19.87 11.44 -18.59
CA ILE A 222 -20.37 10.76 -19.79
C ILE A 222 -21.88 10.96 -19.84
N ASP A 223 -22.40 11.33 -21.01
CA ASP A 223 -23.83 11.55 -21.21
C ASP A 223 -24.63 10.27 -20.87
N ASP A 224 -25.59 10.39 -19.96
CA ASP A 224 -26.42 9.28 -19.50
C ASP A 224 -27.25 8.69 -20.66
N ASP A 225 -27.54 9.47 -21.70
CA ASP A 225 -28.18 8.97 -22.92
C ASP A 225 -27.24 8.09 -23.76
N GLU A 226 -25.94 8.40 -23.83
CA GLU A 226 -24.94 7.52 -24.45
C GLU A 226 -24.75 6.23 -23.65
N ILE A 227 -24.72 6.30 -22.31
CA ILE A 227 -24.62 5.14 -21.42
C ILE A 227 -25.83 4.21 -21.61
N LYS A 228 -27.05 4.76 -21.65
CA LYS A 228 -28.28 3.99 -21.90
C LYS A 228 -28.32 3.38 -23.29
N LYS A 229 -27.69 4.03 -24.28
CA LYS A 229 -27.58 3.51 -25.64
C LYS A 229 -26.67 2.29 -25.68
N VAL A 230 -25.46 2.37 -25.11
CA VAL A 230 -24.55 1.22 -24.99
C VAL A 230 -25.23 0.07 -24.22
N GLN A 231 -25.93 0.37 -23.12
CA GLN A 231 -26.63 -0.65 -22.34
C GLN A 231 -27.71 -1.42 -23.13
N ARG A 232 -28.39 -0.77 -24.10
CA ARG A 232 -29.48 -1.37 -24.88
C ARG A 232 -29.01 -2.01 -26.19
N GLU A 233 -28.11 -1.33 -26.89
CA GLU A 233 -27.82 -1.58 -28.30
C GLU A 233 -26.42 -2.18 -28.53
N TYR A 234 -25.63 -2.44 -27.48
CA TYR A 234 -24.25 -2.96 -27.66
C TYR A 234 -24.21 -4.23 -28.53
N ARG A 235 -25.20 -5.12 -28.38
CA ARG A 235 -25.29 -6.38 -29.15
C ARG A 235 -25.83 -6.22 -30.57
N ASP A 236 -26.41 -5.06 -30.90
CA ASP A 236 -27.03 -4.80 -32.20
C ASP A 236 -26.00 -4.32 -33.24
N HIS A 237 -24.78 -4.01 -32.81
CA HIS A 237 -23.70 -3.51 -33.64
C HIS A 237 -22.39 -4.28 -33.41
N THR A 238 -21.50 -4.26 -34.41
CA THR A 238 -20.22 -4.94 -34.31
C THR A 238 -19.23 -4.16 -33.42
N PRO A 239 -18.23 -4.82 -32.83
CA PRO A 239 -17.20 -4.12 -32.04
C PRO A 239 -16.43 -3.04 -32.83
N ILE A 240 -16.19 -3.27 -34.13
CA ILE A 240 -15.51 -2.30 -35.02
C ILE A 240 -16.40 -1.08 -35.25
N TRP A 241 -17.71 -1.27 -35.38
CA TRP A 241 -18.67 -0.18 -35.45
C TRP A 241 -18.60 0.69 -34.18
N TRP A 242 -18.62 0.09 -32.99
CA TRP A 242 -18.50 0.82 -31.73
C TRP A 242 -17.15 1.53 -31.56
N TYR A 243 -16.08 0.97 -32.10
CA TYR A 243 -14.75 1.58 -32.07
C TYR A 243 -14.62 2.76 -33.05
N THR A 244 -15.29 2.70 -34.20
CA THR A 244 -15.23 3.76 -35.24
C THR A 244 -16.31 4.83 -35.07
N ALA A 245 -17.37 4.54 -34.31
CA ALA A 245 -18.44 5.48 -34.04
C ALA A 245 -18.04 6.61 -33.08
N PRO A 246 -18.60 7.82 -33.23
CA PRO A 246 -18.28 9.00 -32.42
C PRO A 246 -18.93 8.97 -31.02
N TYR A 247 -18.76 7.86 -30.28
CA TYR A 247 -19.24 7.67 -28.90
C TYR A 247 -18.08 7.62 -27.89
N PHE A 248 -18.42 7.69 -26.59
CA PHE A 248 -17.41 7.66 -25.52
C PHE A 248 -16.54 6.39 -25.49
N MET A 249 -16.97 5.28 -26.10
CA MET A 249 -16.22 4.01 -26.10
C MET A 249 -14.84 4.15 -26.73
N TYR A 250 -14.73 4.85 -27.87
CA TYR A 250 -13.44 5.09 -28.53
C TYR A 250 -12.49 5.92 -27.65
N SER A 251 -12.99 7.04 -27.11
CA SER A 251 -12.16 7.97 -26.33
C SER A 251 -11.76 7.38 -24.98
N MET A 252 -12.67 6.67 -24.31
CA MET A 252 -12.41 5.99 -23.05
C MET A 252 -11.36 4.88 -23.23
N LEU A 253 -11.52 4.02 -24.24
CA LEU A 253 -10.58 2.93 -24.50
C LEU A 253 -9.18 3.46 -24.82
N ASN A 254 -9.10 4.41 -25.76
CA ASN A 254 -7.82 4.96 -26.18
C ASN A 254 -7.13 5.76 -25.06
N ARG A 255 -7.88 6.38 -24.16
CA ARG A 255 -7.33 7.01 -22.95
C ARG A 255 -6.81 5.97 -21.97
N GLY A 256 -7.61 4.93 -21.68
CA GLY A 256 -7.22 3.86 -20.77
C GLY A 256 -5.92 3.20 -21.19
N LEU A 257 -5.82 2.82 -22.46
CA LEU A 257 -4.61 2.22 -23.04
C LEU A 257 -3.43 3.21 -23.16
N ARG A 258 -3.69 4.52 -23.35
CA ARG A 258 -2.64 5.55 -23.41
C ARG A 258 -2.03 5.85 -22.05
N GLN A 259 -2.87 6.00 -21.02
CA GLN A 259 -2.48 6.38 -19.67
C GLN A 259 -2.16 5.17 -18.78
N MET A 260 -2.37 3.96 -19.30
CA MET A 260 -2.33 2.72 -18.52
C MET A 260 -3.28 2.78 -17.32
N ASP A 261 -4.46 3.38 -17.51
CA ASP A 261 -5.48 3.48 -16.47
C ASP A 261 -6.09 2.11 -16.23
N VAL A 262 -5.70 1.51 -15.10
CA VAL A 262 -6.08 0.16 -14.72
C VAL A 262 -7.59 0.01 -14.60
N ASP A 263 -8.27 0.98 -13.99
CA ASP A 263 -9.71 0.91 -13.79
C ASP A 263 -10.45 0.86 -15.13
N ILE A 264 -10.04 1.69 -16.10
CA ILE A 264 -10.62 1.72 -17.44
C ILE A 264 -10.30 0.42 -18.21
N ILE A 265 -9.05 -0.03 -18.17
CA ILE A 265 -8.62 -1.26 -18.88
C ILE A 265 -9.39 -2.47 -18.36
N LEU A 266 -9.59 -2.58 -17.05
CA LEU A 266 -10.37 -3.66 -16.44
C LEU A 266 -11.84 -3.58 -16.86
N LYS A 267 -12.45 -2.39 -16.78
CA LYS A 267 -13.87 -2.21 -17.13
C LYS A 267 -14.15 -2.36 -18.62
N MET A 268 -13.16 -2.09 -19.48
CA MET A 268 -13.26 -2.24 -20.93
C MET A 268 -12.64 -3.54 -21.47
N GLY A 269 -12.15 -4.44 -20.61
CA GLY A 269 -11.45 -5.67 -21.01
C GLY A 269 -12.26 -6.54 -21.96
N PHE A 270 -13.56 -6.69 -21.71
CA PHE A 270 -14.48 -7.42 -22.60
C PHE A 270 -14.56 -6.80 -24.00
N PHE A 271 -14.59 -5.47 -24.10
CA PHE A 271 -14.66 -4.75 -25.37
C PHE A 271 -13.35 -4.87 -26.16
N ILE A 272 -12.21 -4.80 -25.49
CA ILE A 272 -10.88 -5.03 -26.08
C ILE A 272 -10.82 -6.43 -26.70
N ARG A 273 -11.29 -7.45 -25.97
CA ARG A 273 -11.37 -8.83 -26.43
C ARG A 273 -12.27 -8.98 -27.65
N HIS A 274 -13.49 -8.44 -27.60
CA HIS A 274 -14.44 -8.51 -28.73
C HIS A 274 -13.90 -7.82 -29.98
N LEU A 275 -13.27 -6.65 -29.82
CA LEU A 275 -12.68 -5.92 -30.92
C LEU A 275 -11.52 -6.71 -31.55
N HIS A 276 -10.64 -7.30 -30.74
CA HIS A 276 -9.54 -8.13 -31.23
C HIS A 276 -10.04 -9.39 -31.96
N GLN A 277 -11.03 -10.09 -31.40
CA GLN A 277 -11.62 -11.29 -32.00
C GLN A 277 -12.28 -10.97 -33.35
N HIS A 278 -13.05 -9.88 -33.41
CA HIS A 278 -13.72 -9.46 -34.65
C HIS A 278 -12.72 -9.07 -35.75
N ILE A 279 -11.63 -8.36 -35.42
CA ILE A 279 -10.55 -8.08 -36.38
C ILE A 279 -9.90 -9.38 -36.87
N THR A 280 -9.68 -10.35 -35.98
CA THR A 280 -9.06 -11.64 -36.32
C THR A 280 -9.93 -12.50 -37.21
N GLU A 281 -11.24 -12.49 -36.99
CA GLU A 281 -12.21 -13.20 -37.82
C GLU A 281 -12.26 -12.63 -39.23
N LEU A 282 -12.44 -11.30 -39.35
CA LEU A 282 -12.48 -10.63 -40.64
C LEU A 282 -11.15 -10.72 -41.39
N HIS A 283 -10.01 -10.70 -40.68
CA HIS A 283 -8.70 -10.93 -41.30
C HIS A 283 -8.64 -12.30 -42.01
N ARG A 284 -9.18 -13.35 -41.38
CA ARG A 284 -9.25 -14.70 -41.94
C ARG A 284 -10.17 -14.77 -43.15
N GLU A 285 -11.29 -14.08 -43.12
CA GLU A 285 -12.24 -14.00 -44.24
C GLU A 285 -11.65 -13.26 -45.44
N GLN A 286 -10.94 -12.15 -45.19
CA GLN A 286 -10.25 -11.37 -46.23
C GLN A 286 -9.15 -12.18 -46.95
N GLN A 287 -8.50 -13.11 -46.25
CA GLN A 287 -7.52 -14.02 -46.86
C GLN A 287 -8.17 -15.08 -47.77
N ASN A 288 -9.40 -15.49 -47.47
CA ASN A 288 -10.11 -16.55 -48.20
C ASN A 288 -10.99 -16.01 -49.35
N SER A 289 -11.12 -14.70 -49.49
CA SER A 289 -11.92 -14.03 -50.52
C SER A 289 -11.16 -13.84 -51.84
N LYS A 290 -11.89 -13.77 -52.97
CA LYS A 290 -11.34 -13.42 -54.30
C LYS A 290 -10.86 -11.96 -54.41
N ALA A 291 -11.17 -11.10 -53.43
CA ALA A 291 -10.71 -9.73 -53.30
C ALA A 291 -9.51 -9.60 -52.36
N ALA A 292 -8.51 -10.48 -52.51
CA ALA A 292 -7.33 -10.49 -51.66
C ALA A 292 -6.52 -9.18 -51.80
N MET A 293 -6.13 -8.60 -50.66
CA MET A 293 -5.24 -7.45 -50.60
C MET A 293 -3.89 -7.76 -51.30
N PRO A 294 -3.20 -6.73 -51.85
CA PRO A 294 -1.89 -6.91 -52.44
C PRO A 294 -0.90 -7.57 -51.47
N SER A 295 0.05 -8.35 -51.99
CA SER A 295 1.08 -9.02 -51.17
C SER A 295 1.93 -8.04 -50.37
N LYS A 296 2.14 -6.83 -50.91
CA LYS A 296 2.79 -5.70 -50.23
C LYS A 296 2.03 -4.41 -50.49
N PHE A 297 1.81 -3.61 -49.46
CA PHE A 297 1.18 -2.30 -49.57
C PHE A 297 1.67 -1.35 -48.47
N GLU A 298 1.48 -0.05 -48.69
CA GLU A 298 1.83 1.00 -47.73
C GLU A 298 0.56 1.53 -47.04
N VAL A 299 0.71 1.80 -45.75
CA VAL A 299 -0.28 2.54 -44.96
C VAL A 299 0.38 3.69 -44.21
N PHE A 300 -0.38 4.74 -43.99
CA PHE A 300 0.07 6.01 -43.44
C PHE A 300 -0.67 6.31 -42.15
N ARG A 301 0.04 6.95 -41.21
CA ARG A 301 -0.56 7.49 -39.98
C ARG A 301 0.15 8.77 -39.57
N GLY A 302 -0.60 9.84 -39.41
CA GLY A 302 -0.08 11.08 -38.83
C GLY A 302 -0.31 11.14 -37.32
N GLN A 303 0.64 11.69 -36.57
CA GLN A 303 0.56 11.76 -35.12
C GLN A 303 1.49 12.83 -34.54
N GLY A 304 1.11 13.44 -33.40
CA GLY A 304 2.01 14.25 -32.58
C GLY A 304 2.79 13.42 -31.56
N LEU A 305 4.08 13.69 -31.41
CA LEU A 305 4.91 13.13 -30.35
C LEU A 305 5.47 14.22 -29.45
N SER A 306 5.52 13.98 -28.14
CA SER A 306 6.28 14.87 -27.25
C SER A 306 7.75 14.90 -27.67
N MET A 307 8.43 16.01 -27.38
CA MET A 307 9.85 16.13 -27.72
C MET A 307 10.70 15.03 -27.08
N GLU A 308 10.38 14.63 -25.85
CA GLU A 308 11.03 13.52 -25.15
C GLU A 308 10.84 12.18 -25.86
N ALA A 309 9.61 11.85 -26.25
CA ALA A 309 9.30 10.62 -26.97
C ALA A 309 9.98 10.60 -28.35
N PHE A 310 10.05 11.75 -29.02
CA PHE A 310 10.71 11.89 -30.31
C PHE A 310 12.23 11.68 -30.22
N GLU A 311 12.89 12.24 -29.21
CA GLU A 311 14.33 12.03 -28.98
C GLU A 311 14.63 10.58 -28.58
N LYS A 312 13.74 9.94 -27.81
CA LYS A 312 13.84 8.50 -27.53
C LYS A 312 13.75 7.67 -28.81
N MET A 313 12.79 7.98 -29.69
CA MET A 313 12.62 7.31 -30.99
C MET A 313 13.87 7.43 -31.88
N LYS A 314 14.50 8.61 -31.92
CA LYS A 314 15.76 8.81 -32.65
C LYS A 314 16.90 7.95 -32.11
N LYS A 315 17.04 7.86 -30.78
CA LYS A 315 18.06 7.02 -30.13
C LYS A 315 17.82 5.54 -30.39
N THR A 316 16.56 5.12 -30.51
CA THR A 316 16.16 3.74 -30.80
C THR A 316 16.01 3.45 -32.30
N LYS A 317 16.63 4.24 -33.18
CA LYS A 317 16.62 3.94 -34.63
C LYS A 317 17.19 2.55 -34.88
N GLY A 318 16.51 1.76 -35.69
CA GLY A 318 16.82 0.36 -35.91
C GLY A 318 16.30 -0.58 -34.82
N GLY A 319 15.64 -0.08 -33.76
CA GLY A 319 14.98 -0.89 -32.73
C GLY A 319 13.50 -1.16 -33.00
N LEU A 320 12.84 -1.87 -32.08
CA LEU A 320 11.41 -2.17 -32.15
C LEU A 320 10.54 -1.10 -31.47
N MET A 321 9.33 -0.95 -31.99
CA MET A 321 8.32 0.03 -31.58
C MET A 321 6.93 -0.62 -31.60
N SER A 322 6.08 -0.22 -30.65
CA SER A 322 4.69 -0.68 -30.58
C SER A 322 3.78 0.50 -30.26
N PHE A 323 2.60 0.51 -30.90
CA PHE A 323 1.51 1.40 -30.53
C PHE A 323 0.72 0.75 -29.39
N ASN A 324 0.41 1.51 -28.34
CA ASN A 324 -0.30 0.97 -27.18
C ASN A 324 -1.81 0.76 -27.42
N ASN A 325 -2.35 1.24 -28.53
CA ASN A 325 -3.77 1.18 -28.91
C ASN A 325 -4.00 0.32 -30.17
N PHE A 326 -5.26 0.06 -30.51
CA PHE A 326 -5.63 -0.45 -31.83
C PHE A 326 -5.22 0.56 -32.91
N LEU A 327 -4.40 0.12 -33.84
CA LEU A 327 -3.72 0.99 -34.78
C LEU A 327 -4.59 1.19 -36.03
N SER A 328 -5.27 2.32 -36.08
CA SER A 328 -5.98 2.81 -37.26
C SER A 328 -5.01 3.51 -38.21
N THR A 329 -5.10 3.22 -39.51
CA THR A 329 -4.20 3.75 -40.55
C THR A 329 -4.96 4.01 -41.84
N SER A 330 -4.43 4.90 -42.67
CA SER A 330 -5.02 5.27 -43.96
C SER A 330 -4.16 4.78 -45.11
N ARG A 331 -4.76 4.33 -46.21
CA ARG A 331 -4.01 4.15 -47.48
C ARG A 331 -3.71 5.47 -48.19
N ASN A 332 -4.30 6.58 -47.76
CA ASN A 332 -4.07 7.90 -48.32
C ASN A 332 -3.07 8.71 -47.49
N ARG A 333 -1.85 8.87 -48.01
CA ARG A 333 -0.79 9.65 -47.39
C ARG A 333 -1.23 11.07 -47.04
N GLU A 334 -2.00 11.70 -47.91
CA GLU A 334 -2.33 13.11 -47.78
C GLU A 334 -3.33 13.37 -46.65
N ILE A 335 -4.25 12.43 -46.42
CA ILE A 335 -5.17 12.49 -45.28
C ILE A 335 -4.37 12.44 -43.97
N SER A 336 -3.46 11.47 -43.85
CA SER A 336 -2.62 11.31 -42.67
C SER A 336 -1.72 12.51 -42.39
N LEU A 337 -1.14 13.08 -43.45
CA LEU A 337 -0.25 14.23 -43.34
C LEU A 337 -0.99 15.52 -43.01
N LYS A 338 -2.06 15.85 -43.75
CA LYS A 338 -2.80 17.11 -43.58
C LYS A 338 -3.62 17.16 -42.30
N ASN A 339 -4.26 16.06 -41.93
CA ASN A 339 -5.26 16.08 -40.85
C ASN A 339 -4.66 15.77 -39.48
N PHE A 340 -3.50 15.09 -39.40
CA PHE A 340 -2.94 14.63 -38.13
C PHE A 340 -1.47 15.05 -37.90
N ALA A 341 -0.55 14.75 -38.84
CA ALA A 341 0.87 15.04 -38.62
C ALA A 341 1.20 16.55 -38.65
N ARG A 342 0.71 17.26 -39.67
CA ARG A 342 0.99 18.69 -39.85
C ARG A 342 0.40 19.56 -38.73
N PRO A 343 -0.86 19.36 -38.27
CA PRO A 343 -1.40 20.10 -37.13
C PRO A 343 -0.58 19.95 -35.84
N ALA A 344 -0.11 18.73 -35.54
CA ALA A 344 0.72 18.50 -34.36
C ALA A 344 2.06 19.25 -34.40
N ALA A 345 2.64 19.46 -35.58
CA ALA A 345 3.89 20.22 -35.72
C ALA A 345 3.77 21.72 -35.35
N PHE A 346 2.56 22.24 -35.19
CA PHE A 346 2.31 23.62 -34.74
C PHE A 346 2.15 23.75 -33.22
N ASP A 347 2.04 22.65 -32.48
CA ASP A 347 2.01 22.66 -31.01
C ASP A 347 3.43 22.82 -30.46
N ALA A 348 3.67 23.82 -29.61
CA ALA A 348 4.96 24.12 -28.98
C ALA A 348 5.62 22.92 -28.29
N ASN A 349 4.84 21.97 -27.78
CA ASN A 349 5.34 20.83 -27.00
C ASN A 349 5.46 19.52 -27.79
N THR A 350 5.03 19.49 -29.06
CA THR A 350 5.04 18.26 -29.86
C THR A 350 5.68 18.41 -31.24
N VAL A 351 6.09 17.28 -31.80
CA VAL A 351 6.67 17.14 -33.13
C VAL A 351 5.67 16.37 -33.98
N GLY A 352 5.38 16.88 -35.18
CA GLY A 352 4.48 16.22 -36.12
C GLY A 352 5.20 15.09 -36.84
N ILE A 353 4.68 13.87 -36.74
CA ILE A 353 5.26 12.68 -37.35
C ILE A 353 4.28 12.05 -38.34
N LEU A 354 4.75 11.79 -39.55
CA LEU A 354 4.10 10.92 -40.52
C LEU A 354 4.77 9.55 -40.51
N PHE A 355 4.08 8.55 -39.96
CA PHE A 355 4.51 7.16 -40.05
C PHE A 355 4.11 6.59 -41.41
N ILE A 356 5.08 5.98 -42.08
CA ILE A 356 4.94 5.25 -43.34
C ILE A 356 5.23 3.79 -43.03
N MET A 357 4.22 2.93 -43.10
CA MET A 357 4.31 1.52 -42.70
C MET A 357 4.25 0.62 -43.93
N ASN A 358 5.31 -0.16 -44.13
CA ASN A 358 5.39 -1.18 -45.16
C ASN A 358 4.81 -2.50 -44.64
N ILE A 359 3.68 -2.92 -45.21
CA ILE A 359 2.96 -4.14 -44.79
C ILE A 359 3.20 -5.24 -45.81
N ASP A 360 3.68 -6.39 -45.32
CA ASP A 360 3.80 -7.64 -46.07
C ASP A 360 2.79 -8.64 -45.50
N THR A 361 1.81 -9.04 -46.31
CA THR A 361 0.73 -9.91 -45.85
C THR A 361 1.21 -11.31 -45.47
N ALA A 362 2.34 -11.79 -46.02
CA ALA A 362 2.93 -13.05 -45.63
C ALA A 362 3.52 -12.99 -44.21
N ILE A 363 4.09 -11.84 -43.83
CA ILE A 363 4.59 -11.61 -42.47
C ILE A 363 3.42 -11.57 -41.50
N CYS A 364 2.33 -10.84 -41.81
CA CYS A 364 1.14 -10.78 -40.96
C CYS A 364 0.57 -12.17 -40.64
N THR A 365 0.49 -13.04 -41.66
CA THR A 365 0.02 -14.42 -41.52
C THR A 365 0.97 -15.27 -40.66
N ALA A 366 2.29 -15.11 -40.85
CA ALA A 366 3.29 -15.86 -40.09
C ALA A 366 3.45 -15.37 -38.63
N SER A 367 3.27 -14.07 -38.37
CA SER A 367 3.40 -13.45 -37.05
C SER A 367 2.08 -13.38 -36.27
N SER A 368 0.97 -13.88 -36.84
CA SER A 368 -0.37 -13.80 -36.26
C SER A 368 -0.76 -12.36 -35.88
N THR A 369 -0.48 -11.41 -36.78
CA THR A 369 -0.81 -9.99 -36.59
C THR A 369 -2.03 -9.64 -37.44
N PRO A 370 -3.25 -9.74 -36.88
CA PRO A 370 -4.46 -9.54 -37.66
C PRO A 370 -4.69 -8.06 -37.95
N PHE A 371 -5.15 -7.81 -39.18
CA PHE A 371 -5.57 -6.50 -39.66
C PHE A 371 -6.81 -6.65 -40.55
N VAL A 372 -7.59 -5.57 -40.67
CA VAL A 372 -8.81 -5.58 -41.46
C VAL A 372 -8.98 -4.25 -42.19
N ASN A 373 -9.39 -4.30 -43.45
CA ASN A 373 -9.95 -3.12 -44.14
C ASN A 373 -11.35 -2.83 -43.62
N VAL A 374 -11.57 -1.67 -43.02
CA VAL A 374 -12.84 -1.29 -42.37
C VAL A 374 -13.75 -0.44 -43.24
N LYS A 375 -13.38 -0.17 -44.51
CA LYS A 375 -14.13 0.70 -45.41
C LYS A 375 -15.63 0.38 -45.47
N ASP A 376 -16.00 -0.90 -45.49
CA ASP A 376 -17.40 -1.34 -45.67
C ASP A 376 -18.08 -1.76 -44.34
N ILE A 377 -17.40 -1.60 -43.20
CA ILE A 377 -17.80 -2.18 -41.89
C ILE A 377 -17.74 -1.14 -40.75
N GLY A 378 -16.99 -0.05 -40.95
CA GLY A 378 -16.89 1.06 -40.00
C GLY A 378 -18.13 1.98 -39.99
N PHE A 379 -18.16 2.92 -39.05
CA PHE A 379 -19.24 3.90 -38.92
C PHE A 379 -19.29 4.94 -40.05
N PHE A 380 -18.15 5.25 -40.68
CA PHE A 380 -18.05 6.30 -41.71
C PHE A 380 -18.24 5.71 -43.12
N ASP A 381 -19.06 6.36 -43.97
CA ASP A 381 -19.33 5.93 -45.35
C ASP A 381 -18.19 6.31 -46.34
N ASP A 382 -17.76 5.29 -47.10
CA ASP A 382 -17.14 5.24 -48.45
C ASP A 382 -15.93 6.11 -48.84
N ASN A 383 -15.56 7.14 -48.08
CA ASN A 383 -14.59 8.16 -48.53
C ASN A 383 -13.12 7.88 -48.18
N GLU A 384 -12.82 6.91 -47.32
CA GLU A 384 -11.45 6.57 -46.91
C GLU A 384 -11.25 5.07 -46.77
N GLU A 385 -10.14 4.56 -47.32
CA GLU A 385 -9.74 3.16 -47.17
C GLU A 385 -8.88 3.02 -45.90
N GLU A 386 -9.56 2.86 -44.76
CA GLU A 386 -8.95 2.69 -43.44
C GLU A 386 -8.58 1.22 -43.18
N ILE A 387 -7.35 1.00 -42.71
CA ILE A 387 -6.84 -0.30 -42.27
C ILE A 387 -6.65 -0.26 -40.75
N LEU A 388 -7.34 -1.16 -40.06
CA LEU A 388 -7.29 -1.30 -38.61
C LEU A 388 -6.48 -2.54 -38.21
N PHE A 389 -5.44 -2.35 -37.40
CA PHE A 389 -4.60 -3.40 -36.84
C PHE A 389 -4.93 -3.67 -35.37
N SER A 390 -4.74 -4.91 -34.94
CA SER A 390 -4.83 -5.26 -33.52
C SER A 390 -3.70 -4.69 -32.66
N THR A 391 -3.89 -4.72 -31.34
CA THR A 391 -3.00 -4.15 -30.31
C THR A 391 -1.60 -4.76 -30.24
N HIS A 392 -1.35 -5.92 -30.85
CA HIS A 392 -0.07 -6.65 -30.78
C HIS A 392 0.90 -6.33 -31.91
N THR A 393 0.65 -5.25 -32.65
CA THR A 393 1.45 -4.92 -33.83
C THR A 393 2.78 -4.28 -33.41
N ILE A 394 3.88 -4.90 -33.80
CA ILE A 394 5.26 -4.44 -33.53
C ILE A 394 5.93 -4.07 -34.85
N PHE A 395 6.59 -2.92 -34.87
CA PHE A 395 7.29 -2.40 -36.02
C PHE A 395 8.77 -2.18 -35.72
N ARG A 396 9.62 -2.32 -36.73
CA ARG A 396 11.01 -1.86 -36.70
C ARG A 396 11.10 -0.45 -37.28
N ILE A 397 11.90 0.39 -36.62
CA ILE A 397 12.15 1.76 -37.08
C ILE A 397 13.29 1.76 -38.10
N ASP A 398 12.99 1.98 -39.37
CA ASP A 398 13.99 1.92 -40.45
C ASP A 398 14.69 3.27 -40.66
N ARG A 399 13.90 4.28 -41.01
CA ARG A 399 14.37 5.60 -41.40
C ARG A 399 13.56 6.69 -40.70
N ILE A 400 14.25 7.74 -40.30
CA ILE A 400 13.68 8.95 -39.70
C ILE A 400 14.26 10.11 -40.50
N GLU A 401 13.40 10.84 -41.20
CA GLU A 401 13.77 11.91 -42.11
C GLU A 401 12.88 13.14 -41.86
N ARG A 402 13.43 14.33 -42.07
CA ARG A 402 12.66 15.56 -41.91
C ARG A 402 11.86 15.83 -43.18
N ILE A 403 10.60 16.24 -43.03
CA ILE A 403 9.79 16.72 -44.16
C ILE A 403 10.03 18.23 -44.29
N GLU A 404 10.44 18.70 -45.47
CA GLU A 404 10.50 20.12 -45.75
C GLU A 404 9.08 20.69 -45.91
N ASP A 405 8.66 21.51 -44.95
CA ASP A 405 7.40 22.24 -44.97
C ASP A 405 7.67 23.75 -44.88
N LYS A 406 6.92 24.54 -45.65
CA LYS A 406 7.10 26.00 -45.72
C LYS A 406 6.70 26.72 -44.43
N HIS A 407 5.96 26.06 -43.55
CA HIS A 407 5.33 26.67 -42.37
C HIS A 407 5.88 26.16 -41.04
N THR A 408 6.62 25.05 -41.01
CA THR A 408 7.15 24.46 -39.76
C THR A 408 8.41 23.63 -40.01
N ASP A 409 9.36 23.66 -39.08
CA ASP A 409 10.56 22.83 -39.06
C ASP A 409 10.40 21.53 -38.24
N ARG A 410 9.22 21.31 -37.66
CA ARG A 410 8.94 20.24 -36.70
C ARG A 410 8.15 19.08 -37.29
N LEU A 411 8.23 18.90 -38.61
CA LEU A 411 7.54 17.84 -39.34
C LEU A 411 8.52 16.78 -39.83
N TRP A 412 8.24 15.52 -39.53
CA TRP A 412 9.14 14.39 -39.83
C TRP A 412 8.36 13.22 -40.43
N GLN A 413 9.05 12.43 -41.25
CA GLN A 413 8.58 11.12 -41.71
C GLN A 413 9.39 10.00 -41.07
N VAL A 414 8.70 8.93 -40.72
CA VAL A 414 9.31 7.74 -40.12
C VAL A 414 8.85 6.51 -40.90
N SER A 415 9.79 5.82 -41.52
CA SER A 415 9.55 4.55 -42.20
C SER A 415 9.61 3.40 -41.21
N LEU A 416 8.57 2.59 -41.21
CA LEU A 416 8.39 1.44 -40.35
C LEU A 416 8.17 0.18 -41.18
N THR A 417 8.79 -0.92 -40.77
CA THR A 417 8.54 -2.25 -41.33
C THR A 417 7.95 -3.16 -40.26
N LEU A 418 6.94 -3.96 -40.62
CA LEU A 418 6.31 -4.90 -39.71
C LEU A 418 7.35 -5.95 -39.23
N ALA A 419 7.52 -6.08 -37.91
CA ALA A 419 8.38 -7.08 -37.32
C ALA A 419 7.65 -8.43 -37.26
N GLY A 420 8.30 -9.50 -37.70
CA GLY A 420 7.74 -10.86 -37.64
C GLY A 420 8.81 -11.91 -37.36
N ASN A 421 8.50 -13.19 -37.55
CA ASN A 421 9.37 -14.29 -37.11
C ASN A 421 10.77 -14.35 -37.77
N GLN A 422 11.03 -13.53 -38.80
CA GLN A 422 12.35 -13.41 -39.41
C GLN A 422 13.23 -12.36 -38.72
N ASP A 423 12.66 -11.56 -37.82
CA ASP A 423 13.32 -10.50 -37.09
C ASP A 423 13.92 -11.05 -35.77
N GLU A 424 15.24 -10.92 -35.61
CA GLU A 424 15.98 -11.51 -34.48
C GLU A 424 15.60 -10.88 -33.12
N ASP A 425 15.42 -9.56 -33.07
CA ASP A 425 15.04 -8.88 -31.83
C ASP A 425 13.59 -9.18 -31.46
N PHE A 426 12.72 -9.32 -32.45
CA PHE A 426 11.33 -9.74 -32.25
C PHE A 426 11.26 -11.16 -31.70
N ASN A 427 12.09 -12.09 -32.20
CA ASN A 427 12.18 -13.45 -31.69
C ASN A 427 12.75 -13.51 -30.26
N LYS A 428 13.76 -12.70 -29.95
CA LYS A 428 14.29 -12.57 -28.57
C LYS A 428 13.23 -12.03 -27.62
N LEU A 429 12.49 -11.01 -28.03
CA LEU A 429 11.38 -10.43 -27.28
C LEU A 429 10.28 -11.47 -27.03
N THR A 430 9.79 -12.14 -28.06
CA THR A 430 8.73 -13.16 -27.92
C THR A 430 9.19 -14.37 -27.09
N ALA A 431 10.46 -14.78 -27.18
CA ALA A 431 11.02 -15.81 -26.30
C ALA A 431 11.06 -15.36 -24.83
N HIS A 432 11.41 -14.10 -24.58
CA HIS A 432 11.42 -13.54 -23.24
C HIS A 432 10.00 -13.41 -22.66
N LEU A 433 9.06 -12.89 -23.45
CA LEU A 433 7.63 -12.81 -23.09
C LEU A 433 7.08 -14.20 -22.73
N ARG A 434 7.39 -15.24 -23.54
CA ARG A 434 7.01 -16.64 -23.25
C ARG A 434 7.60 -17.20 -21.95
N LYS A 435 8.79 -16.74 -21.54
CA LYS A 435 9.40 -17.15 -20.27
C LYS A 435 8.71 -16.48 -19.07
N GLU A 436 8.35 -15.21 -19.18
CA GLU A 436 7.58 -14.46 -18.16
C GLU A 436 6.14 -15.00 -18.01
N GLN A 437 5.58 -15.60 -19.06
CA GLN A 437 4.22 -16.15 -19.13
C GLN A 437 4.00 -17.48 -18.39
N SER A 438 5.03 -18.13 -17.86
CA SER A 438 4.97 -19.57 -17.52
C SER A 438 4.18 -19.94 -16.26
N TRP A 439 3.67 -18.99 -15.48
CA TRP A 439 3.25 -19.25 -14.10
C TRP A 439 1.83 -18.80 -13.72
N ALA A 440 1.08 -18.10 -14.60
CA ALA A 440 -0.32 -17.72 -14.36
C ALA A 440 -1.08 -17.40 -15.67
N THR A 441 -2.41 -17.57 -15.66
CA THR A 441 -3.33 -17.21 -16.77
C THR A 441 -4.47 -16.30 -16.28
N GLY A 442 -5.11 -15.57 -17.20
CA GLY A 442 -6.30 -14.74 -16.91
C GLY A 442 -6.10 -13.66 -15.84
N TRP A 443 -7.07 -13.52 -14.93
CA TRP A 443 -7.10 -12.47 -13.89
C TRP A 443 -5.87 -12.45 -12.96
N ALA A 444 -5.29 -13.62 -12.65
CA ALA A 444 -4.10 -13.71 -11.79
C ALA A 444 -2.84 -13.15 -12.47
N ARG A 445 -2.72 -13.39 -13.78
CA ARG A 445 -1.65 -12.83 -14.62
C ARG A 445 -1.78 -11.31 -14.74
N LEU A 446 -3.01 -10.83 -14.95
CA LEU A 446 -3.32 -9.41 -15.00
C LEU A 446 -2.96 -8.70 -13.70
N GLY A 447 -3.36 -9.25 -12.55
CA GLY A 447 -3.03 -8.67 -11.24
C GLY A 447 -1.52 -8.53 -11.00
N HIS A 448 -0.72 -9.51 -11.43
CA HIS A 448 0.73 -9.43 -11.28
C HIS A 448 1.40 -8.36 -12.16
N ILE A 449 0.96 -8.26 -13.42
CA ILE A 449 1.51 -7.28 -14.37
C ILE A 449 1.17 -5.85 -13.91
N LEU A 450 -0.06 -5.65 -13.40
CA LEU A 450 -0.51 -4.36 -12.87
C LEU A 450 0.30 -3.93 -11.63
N ILE A 451 0.58 -4.86 -10.72
CA ILE A 451 1.43 -4.59 -9.54
C ILE A 451 2.84 -4.18 -9.97
N LYS A 452 3.44 -4.84 -10.97
CA LYS A 452 4.78 -4.49 -11.47
C LYS A 452 4.81 -3.10 -12.12
N LEU A 453 3.77 -2.72 -12.86
CA LEU A 453 3.67 -1.40 -13.51
C LEU A 453 3.47 -0.25 -12.50
N GLU A 454 2.73 -0.48 -11.41
CA GLU A 454 2.48 0.53 -10.36
C GLU A 454 3.69 0.72 -9.43
N ILE A 455 4.48 -0.34 -9.21
CA ILE A 455 5.74 -0.30 -8.44
C ILE A 455 6.76 0.67 -9.06
N GLU A 456 6.83 0.77 -10.40
CA GLU A 456 7.86 1.56 -11.10
C GLU A 456 7.76 3.08 -10.91
N ASP A 457 6.57 3.64 -10.66
CA ASP A 457 6.39 5.09 -10.44
C ASP A 457 6.60 5.51 -8.98
N ASP A 458 6.27 4.64 -8.02
CA ASP A 458 6.53 4.86 -6.58
C ASP A 458 8.03 4.83 -6.26
N ASP A 459 8.80 4.01 -6.98
CA ASP A 459 10.25 3.89 -6.81
C ASP A 459 11.02 5.15 -7.27
N LYS A 460 10.52 5.87 -8.28
CA LYS A 460 11.13 7.14 -8.73
C LYS A 460 11.04 8.22 -7.67
N LYS A 461 9.88 8.31 -7.01
CA LYS A 461 9.65 9.25 -5.90
C LYS A 461 10.53 8.87 -4.71
N SER A 462 10.54 7.58 -4.34
CA SER A 462 11.35 7.06 -3.23
C SER A 462 12.85 7.27 -3.46
N MET A 463 13.34 7.13 -4.69
CA MET A 463 14.73 7.42 -5.04
C MET A 463 15.08 8.90 -4.86
N LYS A 464 14.19 9.81 -5.27
CA LYS A 464 14.40 11.26 -5.09
C LYS A 464 14.46 11.63 -3.60
N ASP A 465 13.61 11.01 -2.79
CA ASP A 465 13.59 11.20 -1.34
C ASP A 465 14.86 10.66 -0.67
N LEU A 466 15.37 9.51 -1.12
CA LEU A 466 16.64 8.95 -0.66
C LEU A 466 17.82 9.86 -1.00
N VAL A 467 17.90 10.33 -2.25
CA VAL A 467 18.95 11.24 -2.71
C VAL A 467 18.95 12.54 -1.91
N THR A 468 17.77 13.10 -1.63
CA THR A 468 17.63 14.32 -0.82
C THR A 468 18.16 14.08 0.58
N TYR A 469 17.76 12.98 1.22
CA TYR A 469 18.28 12.58 2.53
C TYR A 469 19.81 12.39 2.50
N CYS A 470 20.37 11.74 1.48
CA CYS A 470 21.81 11.55 1.36
C CYS A 470 22.59 12.86 1.26
N ARG A 471 22.06 13.88 0.58
CA ARG A 471 22.68 15.22 0.48
C ARG A 471 22.68 15.97 1.82
N GLU A 472 21.76 15.66 2.72
CA GLU A 472 21.71 16.23 4.06
C GLU A 472 22.72 15.58 5.03
N GLN A 473 23.24 14.40 4.69
CA GLN A 473 24.25 13.69 5.49
C GLN A 473 25.66 14.19 5.16
N LYS A 474 26.42 14.61 6.18
CA LYS A 474 27.80 15.12 6.01
C LYS A 474 28.82 14.05 5.57
N ASP A 475 28.48 12.78 5.73
CA ASP A 475 29.42 11.66 5.56
C ASP A 475 29.36 11.03 4.15
N ILE A 476 28.49 11.51 3.26
CA ILE A 476 28.31 10.98 1.90
C ILE A 476 28.79 12.01 0.88
N SER A 477 29.76 11.63 0.04
CA SER A 477 30.29 12.53 -1.00
C SER A 477 29.29 12.75 -2.13
N GLU A 478 29.20 13.99 -2.65
CA GLU A 478 28.30 14.34 -3.77
C GLU A 478 28.55 13.49 -5.03
N ASP A 479 29.79 13.06 -5.28
CA ASP A 479 30.12 12.21 -6.42
C ASP A 479 29.48 10.82 -6.32
N GLN A 480 29.38 10.27 -5.10
CA GLN A 480 28.68 9.00 -4.87
C GLN A 480 27.15 9.15 -5.03
N ILE A 481 26.59 10.31 -4.68
CA ILE A 481 25.16 10.60 -4.85
C ILE A 481 24.82 10.68 -6.34
N LYS A 482 25.62 11.43 -7.12
CA LYS A 482 25.47 11.55 -8.58
C LYS A 482 25.63 10.21 -9.30
N LEU A 483 26.52 9.35 -8.80
CA LEU A 483 26.71 8.01 -9.35
C LEU A 483 25.41 7.19 -9.25
N ILE A 484 24.75 7.21 -8.09
CA ILE A 484 23.47 6.50 -7.90
C ILE A 484 22.37 7.14 -8.75
N GLU A 485 22.26 8.47 -8.79
CA GLU A 485 21.28 9.15 -9.64
C GLU A 485 21.40 8.76 -11.12
N ARG A 486 22.63 8.57 -11.61
CA ARG A 486 22.91 8.19 -13.00
C ARG A 486 22.73 6.70 -13.26
N GLU A 487 23.32 5.86 -12.42
CA GLU A 487 23.58 4.44 -12.73
C GLU A 487 22.76 3.46 -11.89
N TYR A 488 21.90 3.93 -10.97
CA TYR A 488 21.11 3.02 -10.12
C TYR A 488 20.34 1.99 -10.93
N ARG A 489 19.79 2.41 -12.07
CA ARG A 489 18.99 1.56 -12.97
C ARG A 489 19.82 0.63 -13.86
N ASP A 490 21.12 0.91 -14.02
CA ASP A 490 22.00 0.13 -14.89
C ASP A 490 22.48 -1.16 -14.21
N HIS A 491 22.22 -1.31 -12.91
CA HIS A 491 22.70 -2.41 -12.09
C HIS A 491 21.59 -3.04 -11.24
N THR A 492 21.73 -4.33 -10.93
CA THR A 492 20.74 -5.04 -10.11
C THR A 492 20.83 -4.65 -8.63
N PRO A 493 19.77 -4.86 -7.82
CA PRO A 493 19.82 -4.60 -6.38
C PRO A 493 20.93 -5.37 -5.65
N ILE A 494 21.23 -6.60 -6.08
CA ILE A 494 22.30 -7.44 -5.50
C ILE A 494 23.67 -6.86 -5.84
N TRP A 495 23.84 -6.33 -7.06
CA TRP A 495 25.07 -5.64 -7.42
C TRP A 495 25.31 -4.43 -6.51
N TRP A 496 24.29 -3.59 -6.30
CA TRP A 496 24.39 -2.43 -5.39
C TRP A 496 24.66 -2.84 -3.94
N TYR A 497 24.09 -3.96 -3.49
CA TYR A 497 24.33 -4.48 -2.16
C TYR A 497 25.74 -5.07 -1.99
N THR A 498 26.33 -5.66 -3.03
CA THR A 498 27.66 -6.27 -2.97
C THR A 498 28.79 -5.31 -3.33
N ALA A 499 28.46 -4.18 -3.96
CA ALA A 499 29.44 -3.17 -4.35
C ALA A 499 29.98 -2.39 -3.15
N PRO A 500 31.26 -1.94 -3.18
CA PRO A 500 31.90 -1.18 -2.11
C PRO A 500 31.46 0.29 -2.09
N TYR A 501 30.16 0.55 -2.23
CA TYR A 501 29.55 1.88 -2.18
C TYR A 501 28.75 2.07 -0.89
N PHE A 502 28.34 3.32 -0.63
CA PHE A 502 27.69 3.67 0.63
C PHE A 502 26.34 2.97 0.88
N MET A 503 25.68 2.45 -0.17
CA MET A 503 24.40 1.73 -0.06
C MET A 503 24.49 0.52 0.87
N TYR A 504 25.53 -0.31 0.73
CA TYR A 504 25.75 -1.45 1.61
C TYR A 504 25.93 -1.03 3.07
N SER A 505 26.81 -0.04 3.31
CA SER A 505 27.09 0.44 4.67
C SER A 505 25.88 1.12 5.31
N MET A 506 25.15 1.92 4.53
CA MET A 506 23.97 2.66 5.00
C MET A 506 22.85 1.69 5.38
N LEU A 507 22.54 0.71 4.51
CA LEU A 507 21.51 -0.28 4.80
C LEU A 507 21.84 -1.12 6.03
N ASN A 508 23.07 -1.67 6.09
CA ASN A 508 23.48 -2.52 7.21
C ASN A 508 23.71 -1.74 8.52
N ARG A 509 23.89 -0.42 8.45
CA ARG A 509 23.86 0.46 9.62
C ARG A 509 22.42 0.66 10.09
N GLY A 510 21.51 1.01 9.16
CA GLY A 510 20.12 1.26 9.46
C GLY A 510 19.42 0.05 10.08
N LEU A 511 19.59 -1.13 9.48
CA LEU A 511 19.03 -2.38 10.00
C LEU A 511 19.64 -2.79 11.36
N ARG A 512 20.95 -2.58 11.56
CA ARG A 512 21.62 -2.95 12.82
C ARG A 512 21.26 -2.05 13.98
N GLN A 513 21.12 -0.75 13.73
CA GLN A 513 20.79 0.26 14.74
C GLN A 513 19.28 0.48 14.89
N MET A 514 18.47 -0.19 14.06
CA MET A 514 17.03 0.08 13.95
C MET A 514 16.77 1.58 13.74
N ASP A 515 17.52 2.17 12.80
CA ASP A 515 17.38 3.56 12.38
C ASP A 515 16.18 3.64 11.43
N VAL A 516 15.07 4.17 11.95
CA VAL A 516 13.79 4.19 11.25
C VAL A 516 13.84 5.06 10.00
N ASP A 517 14.58 6.17 10.03
CA ASP A 517 14.68 7.08 8.89
C ASP A 517 15.43 6.42 7.74
N ILE A 518 16.55 5.76 8.03
CA ILE A 518 17.29 5.00 7.01
C ILE A 518 16.43 3.84 6.48
N ILE A 519 15.76 3.08 7.36
CA ILE A 519 14.92 1.95 6.95
C ILE A 519 13.75 2.42 6.07
N LEU A 520 13.12 3.54 6.40
CA LEU A 520 12.06 4.15 5.60
C LEU A 520 12.58 4.60 4.23
N LYS A 521 13.67 5.37 4.21
CA LYS A 521 14.25 5.91 2.97
C LYS A 521 14.80 4.81 2.07
N MET A 522 15.28 3.70 2.63
CA MET A 522 15.77 2.53 1.89
C MET A 522 14.71 1.44 1.71
N GLY A 523 13.45 1.65 2.12
CA GLY A 523 12.41 0.61 2.11
C GLY A 523 12.18 0.00 0.73
N PHE A 524 12.17 0.83 -0.31
CA PHE A 524 12.05 0.36 -1.70
C PHE A 524 13.24 -0.53 -2.10
N PHE A 525 14.47 -0.15 -1.73
CA PHE A 525 15.67 -0.93 -2.03
C PHE A 525 15.68 -2.26 -1.26
N ILE A 526 15.26 -2.28 0.00
CA ILE A 526 15.11 -3.50 0.81
C ILE A 526 14.13 -4.46 0.14
N ARG A 527 12.97 -3.95 -0.32
CA ARG A 527 11.96 -4.72 -1.05
C ARG A 527 12.57 -5.32 -2.32
N HIS A 528 13.25 -4.52 -3.14
CA HIS A 528 13.84 -4.98 -4.40
C HIS A 528 14.95 -6.00 -4.18
N LEU A 529 15.80 -5.79 -3.18
CA LEU A 529 16.85 -6.72 -2.82
C LEU A 529 16.26 -8.06 -2.38
N HIS A 530 15.22 -8.05 -1.54
CA HIS A 530 14.54 -9.27 -1.10
C HIS A 530 13.85 -10.01 -2.26
N GLN A 531 13.13 -9.28 -3.12
CA GLN A 531 12.48 -9.84 -4.31
C GLN A 531 13.52 -10.45 -5.26
N HIS A 532 14.59 -9.72 -5.58
CA HIS A 532 15.64 -10.19 -6.47
C HIS A 532 16.36 -11.44 -5.93
N ILE A 533 16.61 -11.52 -4.62
CA ILE A 533 17.12 -12.74 -3.97
C ILE A 533 16.13 -13.90 -4.13
N THR A 534 14.84 -13.66 -3.95
CA THR A 534 13.78 -14.68 -4.04
C THR A 534 13.60 -15.21 -5.46
N ASP A 535 13.63 -14.32 -6.46
CA ASP A 535 13.48 -14.68 -7.87
C ASP A 535 14.67 -15.51 -8.34
N LEU A 536 15.89 -15.06 -8.02
CA LEU A 536 17.10 -15.82 -8.35
C LEU A 536 17.20 -17.14 -7.59
N HIS A 537 16.74 -17.19 -6.33
CA HIS A 537 16.64 -18.44 -5.58
C HIS A 537 15.77 -19.47 -6.32
N ARG A 538 14.59 -19.05 -6.81
CA ARG A 538 13.68 -19.90 -7.58
C ARG A 538 14.30 -20.32 -8.91
N GLU A 539 14.97 -19.40 -9.61
CA GLU A 539 15.65 -19.71 -10.86
C GLU A 539 16.79 -20.72 -10.66
N GLN A 540 17.63 -20.53 -9.64
CA GLN A 540 18.74 -21.44 -9.32
C GLN A 540 18.23 -22.83 -8.87
N GLN A 541 17.06 -22.92 -8.24
CA GLN A 541 16.46 -24.23 -7.90
C GLN A 541 15.86 -24.96 -9.10
N SER A 542 15.20 -24.24 -10.01
CA SER A 542 14.54 -24.85 -11.18
C SER A 542 15.53 -25.40 -12.22
N ARG A 543 16.68 -24.75 -12.37
CA ARG A 543 17.82 -25.29 -13.12
C ARG A 543 18.46 -26.38 -12.25
N LYS A 544 18.18 -27.65 -12.51
CA LYS A 544 18.71 -28.89 -11.84
C LYS A 544 20.26 -29.00 -11.72
N ALA A 545 21.01 -27.91 -11.85
CA ALA A 545 22.47 -27.85 -11.89
C ALA A 545 23.13 -26.96 -10.80
N ALA A 546 22.41 -26.24 -9.93
CA ALA A 546 23.07 -25.06 -9.31
C ALA A 546 23.71 -25.20 -7.91
N MET A 547 23.35 -26.13 -7.02
CA MET A 547 24.06 -26.30 -5.73
C MET A 547 23.85 -27.69 -5.11
N PRO A 548 24.81 -28.22 -4.33
CA PRO A 548 24.66 -29.51 -3.65
C PRO A 548 23.60 -29.45 -2.55
N SER A 549 22.96 -30.59 -2.27
CA SER A 549 21.86 -30.70 -1.28
C SER A 549 22.26 -30.23 0.12
N LYS A 550 23.54 -30.38 0.46
CA LYS A 550 24.15 -29.86 1.67
C LYS A 550 25.45 -29.16 1.34
N PHE A 551 25.67 -27.99 1.90
CA PHE A 551 26.90 -27.23 1.74
C PHE A 551 27.22 -26.37 2.96
N GLN A 552 28.47 -25.92 3.02
CA GLN A 552 28.94 -25.00 4.06
C GLN A 552 29.19 -23.62 3.47
N VAL A 553 28.86 -22.61 4.27
CA VAL A 553 29.25 -21.22 4.06
C VAL A 553 29.85 -20.65 5.33
N PHE A 554 30.70 -19.64 5.14
CA PHE A 554 31.53 -19.07 6.18
C PHE A 554 31.27 -17.58 6.28
N ARG A 555 31.35 -17.04 7.50
CA ARG A 555 31.31 -15.60 7.75
C ARG A 555 32.22 -15.25 8.92
N GLY A 556 33.14 -14.32 8.73
CA GLY A 556 33.92 -13.75 9.83
C GLY A 556 33.30 -12.47 10.35
N GLN A 557 33.31 -12.26 11.67
CA GLN A 557 32.78 -11.05 12.30
C GLN A 557 33.36 -10.85 13.71
N GLY A 558 33.54 -9.58 14.10
CA GLY A 558 33.80 -9.20 15.50
C GLY A 558 32.52 -9.11 16.32
N LEU A 559 32.54 -9.63 17.54
CA LEU A 559 31.49 -9.45 18.55
C LEU A 559 32.03 -8.77 19.79
N SER A 560 31.22 -7.94 20.46
CA SER A 560 31.58 -7.46 21.79
C SER A 560 31.67 -8.62 22.78
N MET A 561 32.47 -8.45 23.84
CA MET A 561 32.62 -9.49 24.87
C MET A 561 31.28 -9.87 25.51
N GLU A 562 30.41 -8.88 25.75
CA GLU A 562 29.05 -9.11 26.28
C GLU A 562 28.20 -9.96 25.34
N ALA A 563 28.17 -9.62 24.04
CA ALA A 563 27.42 -10.37 23.05
C ALA A 563 27.93 -11.81 22.91
N PHE A 564 29.25 -11.99 23.00
CA PHE A 564 29.88 -13.31 22.94
C PHE A 564 29.54 -14.17 24.17
N GLU A 565 29.60 -13.62 25.37
CA GLU A 565 29.21 -14.35 26.59
C GLU A 565 27.72 -14.68 26.61
N LYS A 566 26.86 -13.80 26.07
CA LYS A 566 25.45 -14.11 25.85
C LYS A 566 25.29 -15.31 24.90
N MET A 567 26.02 -15.31 23.78
CA MET A 567 26.00 -16.40 22.80
C MET A 567 26.43 -17.74 23.41
N LYS A 568 27.47 -17.76 24.26
CA LYS A 568 27.90 -18.97 24.97
C LYS A 568 26.81 -19.54 25.87
N LYS A 569 26.11 -18.67 26.62
CA LYS A 569 25.01 -19.07 27.49
C LYS A 569 23.80 -19.61 26.72
N THR A 570 23.59 -19.13 25.49
CA THR A 570 22.50 -19.57 24.61
C THR A 570 22.90 -20.71 23.68
N LYS A 571 23.95 -21.49 23.99
CA LYS A 571 24.31 -22.67 23.21
C LYS A 571 23.12 -23.63 23.12
N GLY A 572 22.87 -24.14 21.92
CA GLY A 572 21.68 -24.93 21.62
C GLY A 572 20.43 -24.09 21.33
N GLY A 573 20.45 -22.77 21.50
CA GLY A 573 19.34 -21.87 21.15
C GLY A 573 19.36 -21.38 19.70
N LEU A 574 18.39 -20.53 19.36
CA LEU A 574 18.24 -19.91 18.03
C LEU A 574 18.97 -18.56 17.95
N MET A 575 19.48 -18.24 16.77
CA MET A 575 20.20 -17.01 16.43
C MET A 575 19.79 -16.53 15.03
N SER A 576 19.61 -15.23 14.86
CA SER A 576 19.44 -14.59 13.55
C SER A 576 20.50 -13.50 13.34
N PHE A 577 20.70 -13.13 12.09
CA PHE A 577 21.48 -11.94 11.73
C PHE A 577 20.51 -10.81 11.37
N ASN A 578 20.71 -9.63 11.94
CA ASN A 578 19.80 -8.49 11.73
C ASN A 578 19.96 -7.80 10.36
N ASN A 579 20.59 -8.45 9.37
CA ASN A 579 20.90 -7.92 8.06
C ASN A 579 20.70 -9.00 6.99
N PHE A 580 20.70 -8.62 5.70
CA PHE A 580 20.92 -9.60 4.63
C PHE A 580 22.27 -10.29 4.87
N LEU A 581 22.24 -11.60 4.96
CA LEU A 581 23.38 -12.37 5.40
C LEU A 581 24.26 -12.72 4.21
N SER A 582 25.26 -11.89 3.97
CA SER A 582 26.36 -12.20 3.03
C SER A 582 27.34 -13.19 3.66
N THR A 583 27.66 -14.24 2.93
CA THR A 583 28.56 -15.33 3.35
C THR A 583 29.43 -15.77 2.17
N SER A 584 30.58 -16.37 2.47
CA SER A 584 31.53 -16.85 1.48
C SER A 584 31.60 -18.37 1.52
N ARG A 585 31.76 -19.01 0.35
CA ARG A 585 32.09 -20.44 0.26
C ARG A 585 33.55 -20.72 0.62
N ASN A 586 34.39 -19.69 0.68
CA ASN A 586 35.80 -19.76 1.01
C ASN A 586 36.06 -19.39 2.48
N ARG A 587 36.39 -20.41 3.28
CA ARG A 587 36.71 -20.25 4.71
C ARG A 587 37.83 -19.24 4.97
N GLU A 588 38.86 -19.22 4.12
CA GLU A 588 40.06 -18.40 4.33
C GLU A 588 39.75 -16.91 4.19
N ILE A 589 38.87 -16.52 3.27
CA ILE A 589 38.45 -15.13 3.10
C ILE A 589 37.71 -14.65 4.34
N SER A 590 36.72 -15.42 4.79
CA SER A 590 35.99 -15.13 6.04
C SER A 590 36.91 -15.04 7.26
N PHE A 591 37.87 -15.94 7.37
CA PHE A 591 38.80 -15.97 8.50
C PHE A 591 39.82 -14.82 8.46
N LYS A 592 40.59 -14.68 7.38
CA LYS A 592 41.70 -13.72 7.28
C LYS A 592 41.25 -12.27 7.14
N SER A 593 40.15 -12.02 6.43
CA SER A 593 39.71 -10.65 6.12
C SER A 593 38.79 -10.07 7.18
N PHE A 594 38.13 -10.91 8.00
CA PHE A 594 37.09 -10.43 8.93
C PHE A 594 37.25 -10.95 10.36
N ALA A 595 37.31 -12.28 10.59
CA ALA A 595 37.37 -12.83 11.94
C ALA A 595 38.69 -12.52 12.65
N ARG A 596 39.82 -12.75 11.97
CA ARG A 596 41.17 -12.55 12.53
C ARG A 596 41.48 -11.08 12.83
N PRO A 597 41.21 -10.11 11.94
CA PRO A 597 41.41 -8.69 12.24
C PRO A 597 40.60 -8.22 13.46
N ALA A 598 39.35 -8.69 13.60
CA ALA A 598 38.49 -8.31 14.72
C ALA A 598 38.99 -8.82 16.09
N ALA A 599 39.79 -9.90 16.13
CA ALA A 599 40.36 -10.37 17.39
C ALA A 599 41.48 -9.46 17.94
N PHE A 600 42.03 -8.57 17.10
CA PHE A 600 43.06 -7.61 17.51
C PHE A 600 42.48 -6.29 18.05
N ASP A 601 41.18 -6.02 17.87
CA ASP A 601 40.51 -4.92 18.54
C ASP A 601 40.23 -5.28 20.00
N ALA A 602 40.72 -4.46 20.93
CA ALA A 602 40.61 -4.66 22.38
C ALA A 602 39.16 -4.90 22.86
N ASN A 603 38.15 -4.37 22.16
CA ASN A 603 36.75 -4.45 22.58
C ASN A 603 35.99 -5.64 21.97
N THR A 604 36.59 -6.38 21.03
CA THR A 604 35.90 -7.45 20.31
C THR A 604 36.62 -8.79 20.32
N VAL A 605 35.82 -9.85 20.21
CA VAL A 605 36.26 -11.23 19.99
C VAL A 605 36.04 -11.56 18.51
N GLY A 606 37.05 -12.14 17.87
CA GLY A 606 36.97 -12.54 16.47
C GLY A 606 36.25 -13.88 16.33
N ILE A 607 35.15 -13.90 15.59
CA ILE A 607 34.31 -15.09 15.41
C ILE A 607 34.32 -15.52 13.94
N LEU A 608 34.57 -16.81 13.71
CA LEU A 608 34.33 -17.48 12.43
C LEU A 608 33.06 -18.32 12.55
N PHE A 609 31.98 -17.88 11.92
CA PHE A 609 30.76 -18.66 11.77
C PHE A 609 30.92 -19.67 10.64
N ILE A 610 30.61 -20.93 10.92
CA ILE A 610 30.50 -22.02 9.96
C ILE A 610 29.04 -22.43 9.92
N MET A 611 28.37 -22.21 8.80
CA MET A 611 26.95 -22.49 8.65
C MET A 611 26.75 -23.69 7.74
N ASN A 612 26.06 -24.71 8.27
CA ASN A 612 25.64 -25.89 7.52
C ASN A 612 24.26 -25.63 6.92
N ILE A 613 24.20 -25.61 5.58
CA ILE A 613 23.00 -25.31 4.82
C ILE A 613 22.47 -26.60 4.20
N ASP A 614 21.19 -26.88 4.42
CA ASP A 614 20.44 -27.93 3.74
C ASP A 614 19.40 -27.28 2.84
N THR A 615 19.50 -27.50 1.54
CA THR A 615 18.62 -26.86 0.56
C THR A 615 17.16 -27.28 0.72
N ALA A 616 16.89 -28.50 1.24
CA ALA A 616 15.54 -28.98 1.49
C ALA A 616 14.87 -28.18 2.62
N ILE A 617 15.64 -27.81 3.64
CA ILE A 617 15.17 -26.95 4.74
C ILE A 617 14.85 -25.55 4.18
N CYS A 618 15.69 -25.00 3.31
CA CYS A 618 15.42 -23.69 2.68
C CYS A 618 14.10 -23.70 1.89
N THR A 619 13.84 -24.75 1.10
CA THR A 619 12.59 -24.90 0.34
C THR A 619 11.37 -25.04 1.24
N ALA A 620 11.47 -25.82 2.32
CA ALA A 620 10.35 -26.07 3.23
C ALA A 620 10.04 -24.86 4.14
N SER A 621 11.09 -24.14 4.58
CA SER A 621 10.98 -22.97 5.47
C SER A 621 10.74 -21.65 4.73
N SER A 622 10.72 -21.67 3.38
CA SER A 622 10.65 -20.46 2.55
C SER A 622 11.74 -19.43 2.89
N THR A 623 12.96 -19.90 3.13
CA THR A 623 14.13 -19.04 3.40
C THR A 623 14.96 -18.88 2.13
N PRO A 624 14.77 -17.79 1.35
CA PRO A 624 15.46 -17.64 0.08
C PRO A 624 16.94 -17.28 0.30
N PHE A 625 17.78 -17.89 -0.53
CA PHE A 625 19.21 -17.62 -0.65
C PHE A 625 19.64 -17.67 -2.11
N VAL A 626 20.72 -16.98 -2.45
CA VAL A 626 21.21 -16.92 -3.83
C VAL A 626 22.74 -16.99 -3.87
N ASN A 627 23.27 -17.75 -4.82
CA ASN A 627 24.67 -17.66 -5.22
C ASN A 627 24.85 -16.47 -6.16
N VAL A 628 25.61 -15.48 -5.71
CA VAL A 628 25.75 -14.20 -6.43
C VAL A 628 27.01 -14.13 -7.28
N LYS A 629 27.75 -15.23 -7.45
CA LYS A 629 28.97 -15.28 -8.28
C LYS A 629 28.81 -14.59 -9.64
N ASN A 630 27.64 -14.74 -10.26
CA ASN A 630 27.36 -14.23 -11.61
C ASN A 630 26.63 -12.88 -11.65
N VAL A 631 26.17 -12.35 -10.52
CA VAL A 631 25.31 -11.15 -10.46
C VAL A 631 25.78 -10.09 -9.46
N GLY A 632 26.71 -10.43 -8.57
CA GLY A 632 27.31 -9.52 -7.61
C GLY A 632 28.46 -8.71 -8.21
N PHE A 633 28.88 -7.67 -7.49
CA PHE A 633 29.97 -6.78 -7.87
C PHE A 633 31.32 -7.50 -8.05
N PHE A 634 31.61 -8.48 -7.17
CA PHE A 634 32.81 -9.30 -7.23
C PHE A 634 32.67 -10.48 -8.20
N HIS A 635 32.08 -10.23 -9.38
CA HIS A 635 31.85 -11.23 -10.42
C HIS A 635 33.12 -12.04 -10.69
N ASP A 636 32.99 -13.36 -10.74
CA ASP A 636 34.06 -14.34 -10.95
C ASP A 636 35.22 -14.36 -9.94
N LYS A 637 35.27 -13.47 -8.95
CA LYS A 637 36.35 -13.39 -7.96
C LYS A 637 36.04 -14.15 -6.68
N GLU A 638 34.76 -14.24 -6.30
CA GLU A 638 34.34 -14.91 -5.08
C GLU A 638 32.99 -15.61 -5.25
N GLU A 639 32.85 -16.79 -4.65
CA GLU A 639 31.57 -17.49 -4.57
C GLU A 639 30.82 -17.08 -3.29
N GLU A 640 30.16 -15.93 -3.38
CA GLU A 640 29.35 -15.36 -2.31
C GLU A 640 27.90 -15.90 -2.33
N ILE A 641 27.37 -16.20 -1.14
CA ILE A 641 26.00 -16.63 -0.90
C ILE A 641 25.31 -15.59 -0.03
N ILE A 642 24.20 -15.04 -0.52
CA ILE A 642 23.39 -14.06 0.21
C ILE A 642 22.09 -14.70 0.64
N PHE A 643 21.77 -14.61 1.93
CA PHE A 643 20.45 -14.99 2.47
C PHE A 643 19.60 -13.76 2.78
N SER A 644 18.29 -13.93 2.69
CA SER A 644 17.34 -12.90 3.15
C SER A 644 17.37 -12.69 4.66
N THR A 645 16.79 -11.57 5.10
CA THR A 645 16.74 -11.08 6.49
C THR A 645 16.00 -11.99 7.48
N HIS A 646 15.31 -13.03 7.02
CA HIS A 646 14.50 -13.92 7.88
C HIS A 646 15.19 -15.25 8.19
N THR A 647 16.51 -15.33 8.00
CA THR A 647 17.27 -16.57 8.19
C THR A 647 17.61 -16.78 9.66
N ILE A 648 17.18 -17.92 10.21
CA ILE A 648 17.41 -18.31 11.61
C ILE A 648 18.28 -19.57 11.64
N PHE A 649 19.25 -19.58 12.56
CA PHE A 649 20.19 -20.68 12.78
C PHE A 649 20.11 -21.17 14.21
N ARG A 650 20.38 -22.47 14.41
CA ARG A 650 20.64 -23.04 15.73
C ARG A 650 22.13 -23.02 16.02
N ILE A 651 22.49 -22.67 17.25
CA ILE A 651 23.88 -22.65 17.72
C ILE A 651 24.27 -24.06 18.18
N ASP A 652 25.06 -24.78 17.39
CA ASP A 652 25.43 -26.17 17.69
C ASP A 652 26.65 -26.25 18.62
N ARG A 653 27.77 -25.70 18.15
CA ARG A 653 29.06 -25.80 18.81
C ARG A 653 29.79 -24.46 18.79
N ILE A 654 30.48 -24.17 19.88
CA ILE A 654 31.34 -23.00 20.04
C ILE A 654 32.68 -23.55 20.49
N GLU A 655 33.72 -23.32 19.71
CA GLU A 655 35.06 -23.89 19.86
C GLU A 655 36.10 -22.78 19.79
N HIS A 656 37.15 -22.87 20.59
CA HIS A 656 38.27 -21.92 20.53
C HIS A 656 39.15 -22.24 19.31
N ILE A 657 39.68 -21.19 18.65
CA ILE A 657 40.64 -21.35 17.55
C ILE A 657 42.01 -20.95 18.09
N GLU A 658 42.94 -21.91 18.11
CA GLU A 658 44.33 -21.65 18.44
C GLU A 658 45.00 -20.79 17.35
N ASP A 659 45.36 -19.55 17.67
CA ASP A 659 46.20 -18.68 16.84
C ASP A 659 47.44 -18.26 17.64
N LYS A 660 48.59 -18.22 16.98
CA LYS A 660 49.88 -17.92 17.62
C LYS A 660 49.97 -16.49 18.16
N HIS A 661 49.07 -15.60 17.77
CA HIS A 661 49.14 -14.16 18.06
C HIS A 661 47.96 -13.64 18.89
N THR A 662 46.90 -14.45 19.10
CA THR A 662 45.73 -14.03 19.88
C THR A 662 44.96 -15.25 20.41
N ASP A 663 44.45 -15.15 21.63
CA ASP A 663 43.55 -16.12 22.26
C ASP A 663 42.07 -15.76 22.09
N ARG A 664 41.77 -14.69 21.33
CA ARG A 664 40.43 -14.11 21.19
C ARG A 664 39.72 -14.56 19.91
N LEU A 665 40.09 -15.73 19.39
CA LEU A 665 39.50 -16.30 18.18
C LEU A 665 38.66 -17.53 18.49
N TRP A 666 37.47 -17.57 17.91
CA TRP A 666 36.50 -18.64 18.14
C TRP A 666 35.79 -19.04 16.85
N GLN A 667 35.42 -20.32 16.79
CA GLN A 667 34.61 -20.92 15.75
C GLN A 667 33.22 -21.21 16.29
N VAL A 668 32.19 -20.85 15.54
CA VAL A 668 30.79 -21.11 15.91
C VAL A 668 30.12 -21.88 14.78
N ASN A 669 29.71 -23.11 15.05
CA ASN A 669 28.98 -23.95 14.11
C ASN A 669 27.48 -23.67 14.26
N LEU A 670 26.85 -23.37 13.13
CA LEU A 670 25.46 -23.03 13.00
C LEU A 670 24.77 -24.00 12.03
N THR A 671 23.56 -24.41 12.34
CA THR A 671 22.71 -25.18 11.43
C THR A 671 21.44 -24.40 11.11
N LEU A 672 21.03 -24.38 9.85
CA LEU A 672 19.82 -23.67 9.43
C LEU A 672 18.58 -24.26 10.12
N ALA A 673 17.83 -23.41 10.82
CA ALA A 673 16.56 -23.80 11.44
C ALA A 673 15.43 -23.74 10.41
N GLY A 674 14.47 -24.66 10.50
CA GLY A 674 13.29 -24.69 9.64
C GLY A 674 12.15 -25.47 10.28
N ASN A 675 11.15 -25.89 9.49
CA ASN A 675 9.89 -26.41 10.04
C ASN A 675 10.03 -27.72 10.84
N GLN A 676 11.16 -28.41 10.75
CA GLN A 676 11.49 -29.58 11.58
C GLN A 676 11.98 -29.21 12.99
N ASP A 677 12.20 -27.93 13.27
CA ASP A 677 12.71 -27.42 14.53
C ASP A 677 11.56 -26.86 15.39
N ASP A 678 11.33 -27.46 16.56
CA ASP A 678 10.21 -27.12 17.45
C ASP A 678 10.29 -25.69 17.99
N ASP A 679 11.48 -25.20 18.33
CA ASP A 679 11.64 -23.83 18.85
C ASP A 679 11.40 -22.81 17.74
N PHE A 680 11.82 -23.12 16.51
CA PHE A 680 11.55 -22.30 15.33
C PHE A 680 10.04 -22.22 15.04
N ASN A 681 9.32 -23.34 15.12
CA ASN A 681 7.87 -23.37 14.92
C ASN A 681 7.12 -22.56 16.00
N LYS A 682 7.52 -22.70 17.28
CA LYS A 682 6.95 -21.90 18.37
C LYS A 682 7.18 -20.41 18.16
N LEU A 683 8.40 -20.02 17.79
CA LEU A 683 8.76 -18.63 17.52
C LEU A 683 7.96 -18.07 16.33
N THR A 684 7.90 -18.80 15.22
CA THR A 684 7.18 -18.32 14.02
C THR A 684 5.67 -18.28 14.22
N ALA A 685 5.08 -19.21 14.97
CA ALA A 685 3.67 -19.17 15.36
C ALA A 685 3.39 -17.92 16.21
N HIS A 686 4.21 -17.68 17.23
CA HIS A 686 4.09 -16.50 18.08
C HIS A 686 4.18 -15.19 17.27
N LEU A 687 5.18 -15.07 16.38
CA LEU A 687 5.35 -13.88 15.53
C LEU A 687 4.17 -13.65 14.58
N ARG A 688 3.51 -14.72 14.09
CA ARG A 688 2.31 -14.65 13.23
C ARG A 688 1.08 -14.20 14.01
N GLU A 689 0.84 -14.78 15.18
CA GLU A 689 -0.29 -14.42 16.05
C GLU A 689 -0.20 -12.97 16.51
N GLU A 690 1.00 -12.51 16.86
CA GLU A 690 1.21 -11.23 17.49
C GLU A 690 1.01 -10.01 16.55
N HIS A 691 1.06 -10.22 15.22
CA HIS A 691 1.11 -9.14 14.24
C HIS A 691 0.14 -9.28 13.06
N SER A 692 -0.91 -10.09 13.20
CA SER A 692 -1.89 -10.38 12.14
C SER A 692 -2.74 -9.17 11.70
N TRP A 693 -2.84 -8.14 12.54
CA TRP A 693 -3.78 -7.02 12.35
C TRP A 693 -3.20 -5.77 11.66
N ALA A 694 -1.86 -5.68 11.50
CA ALA A 694 -1.19 -4.53 10.88
C ALA A 694 -0.27 -4.95 9.73
N THR A 695 -0.29 -4.20 8.63
CA THR A 695 0.59 -4.42 7.46
C THR A 695 1.53 -3.23 7.25
N GLY A 696 2.63 -3.46 6.53
CA GLY A 696 3.59 -2.42 6.16
C GLY A 696 4.17 -1.63 7.34
N TRP A 697 4.20 -0.31 7.20
CA TRP A 697 4.80 0.61 8.18
C TRP A 697 4.06 0.66 9.52
N ALA A 698 2.74 0.43 9.53
CA ALA A 698 1.96 0.36 10.77
C ALA A 698 2.45 -0.78 11.67
N ARG A 699 2.81 -1.92 11.06
CA ARG A 699 3.38 -3.06 11.77
C ARG A 699 4.76 -2.73 12.32
N LEU A 700 5.59 -2.02 11.56
CA LEU A 700 6.90 -1.56 12.05
C LEU A 700 6.76 -0.68 13.29
N GLY A 701 5.83 0.27 13.30
CA GLY A 701 5.56 1.11 14.47
C GLY A 701 5.17 0.30 15.71
N SER A 702 4.37 -0.76 15.51
CA SER A 702 3.93 -1.63 16.60
C SER A 702 5.09 -2.44 17.18
N ILE A 703 5.97 -2.94 16.29
CA ILE A 703 7.19 -3.64 16.68
C ILE A 703 8.14 -2.69 17.43
N LEU A 704 8.38 -1.48 16.92
CA LEU A 704 9.23 -0.48 17.59
C LEU A 704 8.71 -0.15 18.98
N PHE A 705 7.40 0.02 19.12
CA PHE A 705 6.78 0.26 20.41
C PHE A 705 7.03 -0.90 21.40
N LYS A 706 6.89 -2.15 20.96
CA LYS A 706 7.17 -3.34 21.78
C LYS A 706 8.66 -3.53 22.10
N LEU A 707 9.54 -3.08 21.22
CA LEU A 707 10.99 -3.09 21.47
C LEU A 707 11.44 -2.04 22.49
N GLY A 708 10.51 -1.29 23.09
CA GLY A 708 10.83 -0.24 24.06
C GLY A 708 11.34 1.04 23.41
N GLU A 709 11.01 1.27 22.13
CA GLU A 709 11.39 2.46 21.37
C GLU A 709 10.15 3.33 21.06
N PRO A 710 9.42 3.84 22.08
CA PRO A 710 8.15 4.53 21.89
C PRO A 710 8.29 5.84 21.11
N ALA A 711 9.42 6.54 21.23
CA ALA A 711 9.70 7.77 20.47
C ALA A 711 9.81 7.52 18.96
N LYS A 712 10.44 6.39 18.57
CA LYS A 712 10.55 5.99 17.16
C LYS A 712 9.19 5.56 16.60
N ALA A 713 8.41 4.84 17.40
CA ALA A 713 7.04 4.47 17.04
C ALA A 713 6.14 5.69 16.88
N GLU A 714 6.23 6.67 17.80
CA GLU A 714 5.53 7.95 17.71
C GLU A 714 5.85 8.68 16.41
N HIS A 715 7.14 8.87 16.11
CA HIS A 715 7.57 9.56 14.90
C HIS A 715 7.02 8.91 13.63
N LEU A 716 7.11 7.58 13.53
CA LEU A 716 6.60 6.83 12.40
C LEU A 716 5.08 6.97 12.25
N TYR A 717 4.31 6.85 13.34
CA TYR A 717 2.86 6.98 13.25
C TYR A 717 2.41 8.41 12.94
N GLN A 718 3.14 9.44 13.37
CA GLN A 718 2.88 10.82 12.98
C GLN A 718 3.10 11.03 11.47
N LEU A 719 4.21 10.52 10.93
CA LEU A 719 4.48 10.58 9.49
C LEU A 719 3.40 9.84 8.67
N LEU A 720 2.97 8.67 9.13
CA LEU A 720 1.89 7.91 8.48
C LEU A 720 0.54 8.65 8.56
N LEU A 721 0.30 9.35 9.67
CA LEU A 721 -0.90 10.16 9.86
C LEU A 721 -0.95 11.37 8.92
N GLU A 722 0.19 12.01 8.67
CA GLU A 722 0.32 13.16 7.77
C GLU A 722 0.20 12.77 6.29
N THR A 723 0.66 11.56 5.95
CA THR A 723 0.72 11.08 4.56
C THR A 723 -0.54 10.31 4.12
N THR A 724 -1.36 9.83 5.05
CA THR A 724 -2.54 9.01 4.70
C THR A 724 -3.74 9.83 4.22
N SER A 725 -4.33 9.37 3.12
CA SER A 725 -5.60 9.88 2.58
C SER A 725 -6.82 9.05 3.05
N SER A 726 -6.60 7.88 3.65
CA SER A 726 -7.64 6.96 4.11
C SER A 726 -8.09 7.31 5.53
N ASP A 727 -9.38 7.56 5.71
CA ASP A 727 -9.96 7.82 7.04
C ASP A 727 -9.83 6.61 7.97
N GLY A 728 -9.91 5.39 7.44
CA GLY A 728 -9.72 4.17 8.23
C GLY A 728 -8.32 4.06 8.80
N ASP A 729 -7.31 4.32 7.97
CA ASP A 729 -5.91 4.30 8.40
C ASP A 729 -5.62 5.44 9.36
N ARG A 730 -6.18 6.63 9.09
CA ARG A 730 -6.10 7.77 10.01
C ARG A 730 -6.64 7.42 11.39
N ALA A 731 -7.79 6.75 11.48
CA ALA A 731 -8.35 6.30 12.75
C ALA A 731 -7.44 5.30 13.47
N ASN A 732 -6.89 4.32 12.73
CA ASN A 732 -5.95 3.33 13.26
C ASN A 732 -4.66 3.97 13.80
N TYR A 733 -4.07 4.93 13.06
CA TYR A 733 -2.86 5.63 13.51
C TYR A 733 -3.11 6.51 14.73
N ASN A 734 -4.27 7.18 14.81
CA ASN A 734 -4.67 7.90 16.02
C ASN A 734 -4.81 6.95 17.22
N LEU A 735 -5.43 5.77 17.04
CA LEU A 735 -5.53 4.75 18.09
C LEU A 735 -4.14 4.29 18.57
N LEU A 736 -3.20 4.08 17.65
CA LEU A 736 -1.84 3.64 17.96
C LEU A 736 -1.00 4.72 18.65
N LEU A 737 -1.10 5.98 18.20
CA LEU A 737 -0.50 7.12 18.90
C LEU A 737 -1.06 7.28 20.31
N GLY A 738 -2.36 7.07 20.50
CA GLY A 738 -2.98 7.06 21.82
C GLY A 738 -2.36 5.98 22.75
N LEU A 739 -2.05 4.80 22.21
CA LEU A 739 -1.39 3.73 22.97
C LEU A 739 0.05 4.12 23.35
N VAL A 740 0.80 4.69 22.41
CA VAL A 740 2.18 5.17 22.65
C VAL A 740 2.21 6.24 23.74
N TYR A 741 1.38 7.29 23.64
CA TYR A 741 1.35 8.34 24.66
C TYR A 741 0.84 7.87 26.02
N LYS A 742 -0.05 6.87 26.06
CA LYS A 742 -0.48 6.26 27.33
C LYS A 742 0.72 5.64 28.06
N ASP A 743 1.58 4.94 27.33
CA ASP A 743 2.75 4.25 27.86
C ASP A 743 3.86 5.21 28.31
N ILE A 744 4.08 6.29 27.54
CA ILE A 744 5.00 7.37 27.93
C ILE A 744 4.52 8.14 29.18
N GLY A 745 3.23 8.01 29.55
CA GLY A 745 2.61 8.73 30.67
C GLY A 745 2.01 10.10 30.29
N GLU A 746 2.03 10.45 29.01
CA GLU A 746 1.43 11.66 28.44
C GLU A 746 -0.10 11.50 28.26
N HIS A 747 -0.79 11.29 29.38
CA HIS A 747 -2.21 10.92 29.42
C HIS A 747 -3.13 11.91 28.70
N SER A 748 -2.81 13.21 28.71
CA SER A 748 -3.62 14.22 28.01
C SER A 748 -3.55 14.04 26.49
N LYS A 749 -2.36 13.81 25.94
CA LYS A 749 -2.20 13.55 24.50
C LYS A 749 -2.86 12.24 24.12
N ALA A 750 -2.69 11.20 24.94
CA ALA A 750 -3.34 9.91 24.72
C ALA A 750 -4.87 10.04 24.55
N ILE A 751 -5.51 10.80 25.45
CA ILE A 751 -6.95 11.10 25.38
C ILE A 751 -7.30 11.79 24.05
N THR A 752 -6.57 12.84 23.67
CA THR A 752 -6.84 13.58 22.41
C THR A 752 -6.75 12.67 21.18
N PHE A 753 -5.76 11.79 21.11
CA PHE A 753 -5.62 10.86 19.99
C PHE A 753 -6.73 9.79 19.98
N TYR A 754 -7.12 9.26 21.14
CA TYR A 754 -8.28 8.36 21.21
C TYR A 754 -9.59 9.05 20.81
N GLU A 755 -9.81 10.31 21.21
CA GLU A 755 -10.99 11.09 20.83
C GLU A 755 -11.07 11.29 19.30
N ARG A 756 -9.94 11.63 18.67
CA ARG A 756 -9.85 11.72 17.20
C ARG A 756 -10.18 10.39 16.51
N ALA A 757 -9.65 9.27 17.01
CA ALA A 757 -9.96 7.94 16.49
C ALA A 757 -11.46 7.62 16.63
N ILE A 758 -12.05 7.91 17.80
CA ILE A 758 -13.48 7.72 18.08
C ILE A 758 -14.36 8.51 17.11
N GLU A 759 -14.03 9.78 16.85
CA GLU A 759 -14.77 10.62 15.91
C GLU A 759 -14.81 10.05 14.50
N ILE A 760 -13.67 9.51 14.03
CA ILE A 760 -13.59 8.91 12.69
C ILE A 760 -14.32 7.56 12.66
N TYR A 761 -14.08 6.67 13.63
CA TYR A 761 -14.75 5.37 13.67
C TYR A 761 -16.27 5.48 13.77
N LYS A 762 -16.80 6.50 14.46
CA LYS A 762 -18.24 6.80 14.49
C LYS A 762 -18.81 7.11 13.10
N LYS A 763 -18.05 7.80 12.25
CA LYS A 763 -18.46 8.15 10.87
C LYS A 763 -18.42 6.94 9.93
N MET A 764 -17.49 6.01 10.15
CA MET A 764 -17.28 4.84 9.28
C MET A 764 -18.37 3.75 9.40
N GLY A 765 -19.15 3.72 10.48
CA GLY A 765 -20.32 2.84 10.62
C GLY A 765 -20.02 1.42 11.16
N PRO A 766 -20.84 0.39 10.82
CA PRO A 766 -20.75 -0.94 11.43
C PRO A 766 -19.39 -1.67 11.35
N PRO A 767 -18.63 -1.60 10.24
CA PRO A 767 -17.35 -2.32 10.13
C PRO A 767 -16.29 -1.90 11.15
N SER A 768 -16.39 -0.70 11.73
CA SER A 768 -15.43 -0.15 12.69
C SER A 768 -15.85 -0.28 14.16
N GLN A 769 -16.97 -0.96 14.46
CA GLN A 769 -17.54 -0.98 15.82
C GLN A 769 -16.59 -1.58 16.86
N LEU A 770 -15.81 -2.60 16.52
CA LEU A 770 -14.85 -3.20 17.45
C LEU A 770 -13.68 -2.25 17.75
N SER A 771 -13.17 -1.53 16.75
CA SER A 771 -12.12 -0.52 16.94
C SER A 771 -12.63 0.71 17.70
N LEU A 772 -13.90 1.08 17.50
CA LEU A 772 -14.58 2.10 18.28
C LEU A 772 -14.67 1.69 19.76
N ALA A 773 -15.08 0.46 20.03
CA ALA A 773 -15.13 -0.08 21.39
C ALA A 773 -13.73 -0.13 22.02
N ALA A 774 -12.71 -0.55 21.27
CA ALA A 774 -11.32 -0.56 21.74
C ALA A 774 -10.83 0.85 22.12
N SER A 775 -11.18 1.86 21.33
CA SER A 775 -10.83 3.26 21.61
C SER A 775 -11.48 3.76 22.91
N TYR A 776 -12.77 3.46 23.12
CA TYR A 776 -13.49 3.76 24.37
C TYR A 776 -12.94 2.97 25.57
N ASN A 777 -12.48 1.74 25.37
CA ASN A 777 -11.84 0.98 26.43
C ASN A 777 -10.49 1.60 26.83
N ASN A 778 -9.68 2.02 25.86
CA ASN A 778 -8.36 2.58 26.10
C ASN A 778 -8.45 3.96 26.77
N ILE A 779 -9.36 4.82 26.33
CA ILE A 779 -9.59 6.12 27.01
C ILE A 779 -10.11 5.91 28.44
N GLY A 780 -10.94 4.88 28.67
CA GLY A 780 -11.41 4.50 30.00
C GLY A 780 -10.25 4.10 30.92
N LEU A 781 -9.30 3.32 30.42
CA LEU A 781 -8.09 2.95 31.15
C LEU A 781 -7.23 4.18 31.50
N VAL A 782 -7.06 5.13 30.56
CA VAL A 782 -6.35 6.38 30.85
C VAL A 782 -7.05 7.18 31.96
N TYR A 783 -8.38 7.32 31.88
CA TYR A 783 -9.16 7.99 32.92
C TYR A 783 -9.04 7.31 34.28
N TYR A 784 -8.99 5.97 34.31
CA TYR A 784 -8.77 5.19 35.51
C TYR A 784 -7.39 5.50 36.12
N THR A 785 -6.32 5.47 35.31
CA THR A 785 -4.95 5.75 35.77
C THR A 785 -4.80 7.13 36.39
N ILE A 786 -5.49 8.16 35.85
CA ILE A 786 -5.46 9.52 36.41
C ILE A 786 -6.51 9.77 37.51
N GLY A 787 -7.18 8.73 38.02
CA GLY A 787 -8.15 8.80 39.12
C GLY A 787 -9.52 9.39 38.77
N LYS A 788 -9.84 9.59 37.48
CA LYS A 788 -11.14 10.10 37.02
C LYS A 788 -12.14 8.96 36.82
N TYR A 789 -12.48 8.28 37.91
CA TYR A 789 -13.27 7.05 37.89
C TYR A 789 -14.65 7.16 37.22
N SER A 790 -15.36 8.28 37.37
CA SER A 790 -16.66 8.49 36.70
C SER A 790 -16.54 8.52 35.17
N LYS A 791 -15.49 9.16 34.64
CA LYS A 791 -15.21 9.17 33.18
C LYS A 791 -14.73 7.81 32.69
N ALA A 792 -13.93 7.11 33.51
CA ALA A 792 -13.48 5.75 33.21
C ALA A 792 -14.67 4.81 33.06
N LEU A 793 -15.60 4.84 34.03
CA LEU A 793 -16.82 4.03 34.02
C LEU A 793 -17.66 4.29 32.77
N SER A 794 -17.98 5.57 32.49
CA SER A 794 -18.75 5.95 31.30
C SER A 794 -18.11 5.46 30.00
N SER A 795 -16.78 5.52 29.90
CA SER A 795 -16.04 5.06 28.72
C SER A 795 -16.08 3.53 28.58
N HIS A 796 -15.89 2.78 29.67
CA HIS A 796 -15.98 1.32 29.66
C HIS A 796 -17.40 0.82 29.39
N GLU A 797 -18.42 1.46 29.96
CA GLU A 797 -19.83 1.17 29.67
C GLU A 797 -20.15 1.40 28.19
N ARG A 798 -19.67 2.51 27.62
CA ARG A 798 -19.84 2.79 26.19
C ARG A 798 -19.18 1.74 25.31
N SER A 799 -17.95 1.32 25.65
CA SER A 799 -17.27 0.20 24.99
C SER A 799 -18.10 -1.09 25.07
N LEU A 800 -18.66 -1.40 26.25
CA LEU A 800 -19.49 -2.59 26.46
C LEU A 800 -20.78 -2.55 25.64
N GLU A 801 -21.46 -1.41 25.57
CA GLU A 801 -22.66 -1.22 24.74
C GLU A 801 -22.37 -1.50 23.26
N ILE A 802 -21.27 -0.96 22.73
CA ILE A 802 -20.88 -1.18 21.34
C ILE A 802 -20.56 -2.66 21.10
N LYS A 803 -19.81 -3.29 22.01
CA LYS A 803 -19.52 -4.74 21.92
C LYS A 803 -20.79 -5.59 21.94
N LYS A 804 -21.83 -5.21 22.69
CA LYS A 804 -23.12 -5.93 22.73
C LYS A 804 -23.84 -5.90 21.39
N ILE A 805 -23.62 -4.85 20.58
CA ILE A 805 -24.17 -4.74 19.22
C ILE A 805 -23.32 -5.56 18.23
N ALA A 806 -22.00 -5.53 18.39
CA ALA A 806 -21.05 -6.09 17.43
C ALA A 806 -20.73 -7.59 17.61
N LEU A 807 -20.91 -8.16 18.81
CA LEU A 807 -20.44 -9.50 19.17
C LEU A 807 -21.61 -10.41 19.60
N PRO A 808 -21.49 -11.74 19.38
CA PRO A 808 -22.49 -12.69 19.84
C PRO A 808 -22.56 -12.71 21.38
N PRO A 809 -23.69 -13.13 21.96
CA PRO A 809 -23.83 -13.29 23.42
C PRO A 809 -22.71 -14.15 24.01
N ASN A 810 -22.24 -13.80 25.22
CA ASN A 810 -21.17 -14.49 25.94
C ASN A 810 -19.80 -14.54 25.21
N HIS A 811 -19.56 -13.68 24.22
CA HIS A 811 -18.24 -13.55 23.62
C HIS A 811 -17.17 -13.18 24.68
N PRO A 812 -15.95 -13.76 24.65
CA PRO A 812 -14.89 -13.51 25.64
C PRO A 812 -14.55 -12.02 25.84
N GLY A 813 -14.70 -11.21 24.80
CA GLY A 813 -14.50 -9.75 24.85
C GLY A 813 -15.40 -9.01 25.84
N PHE A 814 -16.50 -9.62 26.31
CA PHE A 814 -17.32 -9.10 27.40
C PHE A 814 -16.65 -9.25 28.76
N ALA A 815 -15.95 -10.35 29.01
CA ALA A 815 -15.25 -10.58 30.28
C ALA A 815 -14.26 -9.46 30.59
N GLN A 816 -13.44 -9.06 29.62
CA GLN A 816 -12.52 -7.93 29.76
C GLN A 816 -13.25 -6.62 30.11
N SER A 817 -14.41 -6.38 29.50
CA SER A 817 -15.18 -5.15 29.73
C SER A 817 -15.75 -5.12 31.14
N TYR A 818 -16.29 -6.24 31.60
CA TYR A 818 -16.77 -6.39 32.98
C TYR A 818 -15.64 -6.33 34.00
N ASN A 819 -14.45 -6.87 33.70
CA ASN A 819 -13.28 -6.72 34.55
C ASN A 819 -12.88 -5.25 34.73
N ASN A 820 -12.81 -4.48 33.64
CA ASN A 820 -12.45 -3.07 33.73
C ASN A 820 -13.50 -2.24 34.50
N ILE A 821 -14.79 -2.54 34.31
CA ILE A 821 -15.87 -1.91 35.09
C ILE A 821 -15.78 -2.29 36.58
N GLY A 822 -15.53 -3.58 36.87
CA GLY A 822 -15.35 -4.08 38.23
C GLY A 822 -14.17 -3.42 38.94
N LEU A 823 -13.07 -3.22 38.23
CA LEU A 823 -11.87 -2.53 38.73
C LEU A 823 -12.17 -1.08 39.12
N VAL A 824 -12.91 -0.35 38.27
CA VAL A 824 -13.32 1.02 38.57
C VAL A 824 -14.23 1.05 39.81
N TYR A 825 -15.23 0.18 39.89
CA TYR A 825 -16.11 0.12 41.07
C TYR A 825 -15.36 -0.25 42.36
N ASN A 826 -14.40 -1.19 42.30
CA ASN A 826 -13.59 -1.57 43.46
C ASN A 826 -12.82 -0.36 44.01
N ASN A 827 -12.20 0.43 43.11
CA ASN A 827 -11.45 1.63 43.50
C ASN A 827 -12.35 2.79 43.97
N MET A 828 -13.63 2.79 43.58
CA MET A 828 -14.63 3.71 44.13
C MET A 828 -15.20 3.27 45.48
N GLY A 829 -14.84 2.08 45.99
CA GLY A 829 -15.43 1.50 47.20
C GLY A 829 -16.83 0.90 47.01
N GLU A 830 -17.30 0.80 45.76
CA GLU A 830 -18.61 0.28 45.38
C GLU A 830 -18.56 -1.25 45.23
N TYR A 831 -18.15 -1.93 46.31
CA TYR A 831 -17.74 -3.34 46.29
C TYR A 831 -18.82 -4.30 45.77
N SER A 832 -20.10 -4.07 46.05
CA SER A 832 -21.20 -4.90 45.54
C SER A 832 -21.31 -4.86 44.01
N LYS A 833 -21.10 -3.68 43.40
CA LYS A 833 -21.10 -3.52 41.93
C LYS A 833 -19.83 -4.10 41.32
N ALA A 834 -18.70 -4.00 42.02
CA ALA A 834 -17.45 -4.62 41.62
C ALA A 834 -17.56 -6.15 41.57
N LEU A 835 -18.09 -6.77 42.64
CA LEU A 835 -18.35 -8.21 42.70
C LEU A 835 -19.27 -8.66 41.57
N SER A 836 -20.41 -7.99 41.39
CA SER A 836 -21.35 -8.33 40.31
C SER A 836 -20.70 -8.29 38.92
N SER A 837 -19.82 -7.31 38.67
CA SER A 837 -19.10 -7.21 37.40
C SER A 837 -18.07 -8.34 37.25
N TYR A 838 -17.25 -8.59 38.27
CA TYR A 838 -16.24 -9.67 38.21
C TYR A 838 -16.87 -11.07 38.15
N GLU A 839 -17.99 -11.31 38.84
CA GLU A 839 -18.72 -12.57 38.76
C GLU A 839 -19.28 -12.81 37.35
N ARG A 840 -19.80 -11.76 36.70
CA ARG A 840 -20.26 -11.86 35.31
C ARG A 840 -19.12 -12.14 34.35
N SER A 841 -17.96 -11.51 34.56
CA SER A 841 -16.74 -11.81 33.80
C SER A 841 -16.30 -13.26 33.96
N LEU A 842 -16.27 -13.75 35.21
CA LEU A 842 -15.91 -15.13 35.55
C LEU A 842 -16.87 -16.14 34.92
N GLU A 843 -18.18 -15.87 34.91
CA GLU A 843 -19.19 -16.73 34.27
C GLU A 843 -18.91 -16.88 32.77
N ILE A 844 -18.65 -15.77 32.08
CA ILE A 844 -18.32 -15.77 30.65
C ILE A 844 -17.03 -16.55 30.38
N GLN A 845 -15.99 -16.33 31.18
CA GLN A 845 -14.72 -17.04 31.03
C GLN A 845 -14.86 -18.55 31.30
N LYS A 846 -15.67 -18.97 32.27
CA LYS A 846 -15.93 -20.40 32.53
C LYS A 846 -16.59 -21.12 31.36
N ILE A 847 -17.40 -20.40 30.57
CA ILE A 847 -18.04 -20.93 29.36
C ILE A 847 -17.00 -21.00 28.22
N ALA A 848 -16.14 -19.99 28.11
CA ALA A 848 -15.23 -19.84 26.97
C ALA A 848 -13.89 -20.58 27.11
N LEU A 849 -13.44 -20.88 28.33
CA LEU A 849 -12.08 -21.32 28.61
C LEU A 849 -12.04 -22.67 29.35
N PRO A 850 -10.96 -23.47 29.18
CA PRO A 850 -10.80 -24.70 29.93
C PRO A 850 -10.65 -24.45 31.44
N PRO A 851 -11.01 -25.41 32.31
CA PRO A 851 -11.12 -25.20 33.76
C PRO A 851 -9.87 -24.71 34.51
N ASN A 852 -8.67 -24.91 33.94
CA ASN A 852 -7.41 -24.45 34.53
C ASN A 852 -6.74 -23.35 33.69
N HIS A 853 -7.50 -22.58 32.89
CA HIS A 853 -6.92 -21.47 32.13
C HIS A 853 -6.50 -20.32 33.07
N PRO A 854 -5.32 -19.70 32.90
CA PRO A 854 -4.84 -18.60 33.75
C PRO A 854 -5.81 -17.43 33.90
N ASP A 855 -6.56 -17.06 32.85
CA ASP A 855 -7.57 -15.99 32.93
C ASP A 855 -8.67 -16.24 33.99
N LEU A 856 -9.04 -17.51 34.24
CA LEU A 856 -9.97 -17.85 35.32
C LEU A 856 -9.37 -17.54 36.69
N ALA A 857 -8.06 -17.76 36.84
CA ALA A 857 -7.31 -17.46 38.04
C ALA A 857 -7.30 -15.94 38.29
N ALA A 858 -7.04 -15.14 37.26
CA ALA A 858 -7.10 -13.67 37.34
C ALA A 858 -8.48 -13.16 37.78
N SER A 859 -9.57 -13.78 37.31
CA SER A 859 -10.93 -13.43 37.77
C SER A 859 -11.17 -13.78 39.24
N TYR A 860 -10.70 -14.94 39.71
CA TYR A 860 -10.75 -15.25 41.14
C TYR A 860 -9.89 -14.32 41.98
N ASN A 861 -8.72 -13.92 41.47
CA ASN A 861 -7.84 -12.96 42.10
C ASN A 861 -8.53 -11.61 42.32
N ASN A 862 -9.17 -11.07 41.27
CA ASN A 862 -9.92 -9.82 41.34
C ASN A 862 -11.08 -9.87 42.35
N ILE A 863 -11.81 -10.98 42.43
CA ILE A 863 -12.88 -11.18 43.43
C ILE A 863 -12.29 -11.25 44.84
N GLY A 864 -11.17 -11.97 45.01
CA GLY A 864 -10.42 -12.04 46.26
C GLY A 864 -9.97 -10.67 46.74
N GLU A 865 -9.52 -9.81 45.82
CA GLU A 865 -9.13 -8.44 46.11
C GLU A 865 -10.30 -7.61 46.66
N VAL A 866 -11.48 -7.70 46.03
CA VAL A 866 -12.67 -7.00 46.52
C VAL A 866 -13.04 -7.45 47.94
N TYR A 867 -13.06 -8.75 48.22
CA TYR A 867 -13.33 -9.24 49.57
C TYR A 867 -12.26 -8.80 50.58
N ARG A 868 -10.98 -8.75 50.18
CA ARG A 868 -9.92 -8.22 51.04
C ARG A 868 -10.15 -6.74 51.35
N ASN A 869 -10.52 -5.94 50.36
CA ASN A 869 -10.82 -4.51 50.53
C ASN A 869 -12.06 -4.28 51.40
N MET A 870 -13.02 -5.21 51.41
CA MET A 870 -14.16 -5.24 52.34
C MET A 870 -13.79 -5.67 53.77
N GLY A 871 -12.60 -6.20 54.01
CA GLY A 871 -12.21 -6.82 55.27
C GLY A 871 -12.71 -8.25 55.48
N GLU A 872 -13.31 -8.87 54.45
CA GLU A 872 -13.83 -10.23 54.46
C GLU A 872 -12.72 -11.25 54.14
N TYR A 873 -11.69 -11.27 55.00
CA TYR A 873 -10.42 -11.96 54.74
C TYR A 873 -10.56 -13.47 54.48
N SER A 874 -11.47 -14.18 55.17
CA SER A 874 -11.70 -15.61 54.93
C SER A 874 -12.24 -15.90 53.52
N LYS A 875 -13.11 -15.03 52.99
CA LYS A 875 -13.59 -15.14 51.61
C LYS A 875 -12.46 -14.81 50.63
N ALA A 876 -11.68 -13.77 50.91
CA ALA A 876 -10.52 -13.41 50.10
C ALA A 876 -9.53 -14.58 49.95
N LEU A 877 -9.17 -15.24 51.07
CA LEU A 877 -8.31 -16.44 51.06
C LEU A 877 -8.91 -17.56 50.19
N THR A 878 -10.21 -17.85 50.35
CA THR A 878 -10.89 -18.88 49.55
C THR A 878 -10.76 -18.63 48.04
N TYR A 879 -10.82 -17.36 47.62
CA TYR A 879 -10.69 -16.98 46.21
C TYR A 879 -9.24 -16.98 45.73
N TYR A 880 -8.30 -16.47 46.53
CA TYR A 880 -6.87 -16.53 46.20
C TYR A 880 -6.31 -17.96 46.19
N GLU A 881 -6.84 -18.87 47.00
CA GLU A 881 -6.48 -20.29 46.95
C GLU A 881 -6.97 -20.97 45.66
N LYS A 882 -8.13 -20.56 45.14
CA LYS A 882 -8.62 -21.03 43.82
C LYS A 882 -7.72 -20.53 42.69
N ASP A 883 -7.34 -19.25 42.72
CA ASP A 883 -6.35 -18.64 41.83
C ASP A 883 -5.03 -19.42 41.86
N LEU A 884 -4.43 -19.57 43.04
CA LEU A 884 -3.18 -20.30 43.26
C LEU A 884 -3.25 -21.75 42.72
N LYS A 885 -4.37 -22.46 42.97
CA LYS A 885 -4.56 -23.83 42.51
C LYS A 885 -4.61 -23.95 40.98
N ILE A 886 -5.17 -22.95 40.29
CA ILE A 886 -5.18 -22.92 38.83
C ILE A 886 -3.78 -22.63 38.31
N ILE A 887 -3.12 -21.59 38.81
CA ILE A 887 -1.77 -21.18 38.40
C ILE A 887 -0.75 -22.31 38.59
N LEU A 888 -0.79 -23.03 39.72
CA LEU A 888 0.07 -24.20 39.99
C LEU A 888 -0.11 -25.33 38.96
N LYS A 889 -1.29 -25.47 38.38
CA LYS A 889 -1.56 -26.50 37.36
C LYS A 889 -1.26 -26.02 35.94
N ALA A 890 -1.42 -24.71 35.69
CA ALA A 890 -1.36 -24.12 34.36
C ALA A 890 0.05 -23.67 33.97
N LEU A 891 0.87 -23.27 34.94
CA LEU A 891 2.13 -22.56 34.70
C LEU A 891 3.33 -23.25 35.38
N PRO A 892 4.56 -23.04 34.87
CA PRO A 892 5.76 -23.59 35.47
C PRO A 892 5.96 -23.14 36.94
N PRO A 893 6.67 -23.92 37.78
CA PRO A 893 6.85 -23.62 39.20
C PRO A 893 7.48 -22.26 39.54
N ASN A 894 8.23 -21.68 38.60
CA ASN A 894 8.93 -20.41 38.78
C ASN A 894 8.27 -19.24 38.02
N HIS A 895 7.00 -19.38 37.62
CA HIS A 895 6.32 -18.33 36.87
C HIS A 895 5.96 -17.13 37.78
N PRO A 896 6.16 -15.87 37.34
CA PRO A 896 5.86 -14.67 38.13
C PRO A 896 4.43 -14.61 38.70
N ASP A 897 3.43 -15.07 37.95
CA ASP A 897 2.03 -15.12 38.43
C ASP A 897 1.86 -15.94 39.72
N LEU A 898 2.67 -16.98 39.90
CA LEU A 898 2.64 -17.78 41.13
C LEU A 898 3.11 -16.96 42.33
N ALA A 899 4.12 -16.10 42.13
CA ALA A 899 4.57 -15.17 43.14
C ALA A 899 3.48 -14.15 43.50
N SER A 900 2.75 -13.63 42.50
CA SER A 900 1.63 -12.72 42.72
C SER A 900 0.51 -13.35 43.57
N SER A 901 0.13 -14.60 43.32
CA SER A 901 -0.85 -15.31 44.16
C SER A 901 -0.37 -15.45 45.62
N TYR A 902 0.90 -15.84 45.84
CA TYR A 902 1.48 -15.91 47.19
C TYR A 902 1.56 -14.55 47.88
N THR A 903 1.92 -13.49 47.16
CA THR A 903 1.92 -12.12 47.69
C THR A 903 0.52 -11.71 48.15
N ASN A 904 -0.52 -12.00 47.37
CA ASN A 904 -1.90 -11.67 47.73
C ASN A 904 -2.40 -12.42 48.96
N ILE A 905 -2.07 -13.72 49.07
CA ILE A 905 -2.35 -14.52 50.28
C ILE A 905 -1.58 -13.96 51.49
N GLY A 906 -0.31 -13.62 51.30
CA GLY A 906 0.53 -13.00 52.33
C GLY A 906 -0.04 -11.67 52.83
N LEU A 907 -0.55 -10.83 51.92
CA LEU A 907 -1.24 -9.58 52.26
C LEU A 907 -2.49 -9.85 53.10
N VAL A 908 -3.31 -10.86 52.77
CA VAL A 908 -4.49 -11.18 53.58
C VAL A 908 -4.08 -11.62 54.99
N TYR A 909 -3.08 -12.48 55.13
CA TYR A 909 -2.59 -12.88 56.46
C TYR A 909 -1.98 -11.71 57.24
N ASP A 910 -1.27 -10.80 56.58
CA ASP A 910 -0.76 -9.57 57.19
C ASP A 910 -1.91 -8.68 57.69
N ASN A 911 -2.96 -8.49 56.87
CA ASN A 911 -4.19 -7.78 57.26
C ASN A 911 -4.92 -8.44 58.44
N MET A 912 -4.83 -9.77 58.58
CA MET A 912 -5.34 -10.54 59.73
C MET A 912 -4.38 -10.54 60.95
N SER A 913 -3.22 -9.88 60.84
CA SER A 913 -2.14 -9.93 61.85
C SER A 913 -1.55 -11.33 62.09
N GLU A 914 -1.76 -12.28 61.17
CA GLU A 914 -1.16 -13.62 61.18
C GLU A 914 0.25 -13.58 60.56
N TYR A 915 1.16 -12.82 61.19
CA TYR A 915 2.44 -12.45 60.59
C TYR A 915 3.34 -13.63 60.21
N SER A 916 3.27 -14.76 60.91
CA SER A 916 4.06 -15.96 60.55
C SER A 916 3.64 -16.57 59.21
N LYS A 917 2.34 -16.63 58.94
CA LYS A 917 1.80 -17.13 57.66
C LYS A 917 2.02 -16.12 56.53
N ALA A 918 1.90 -14.82 56.84
CA ALA A 918 2.23 -13.75 55.91
C ALA A 918 3.70 -13.84 55.46
N LEU A 919 4.62 -13.98 56.41
CA LEU A 919 6.05 -14.09 56.13
C LEU A 919 6.36 -15.30 55.25
N SER A 920 5.82 -16.46 55.60
CA SER A 920 5.99 -17.70 54.81
C SER A 920 5.52 -17.52 53.37
N SER A 921 4.41 -16.82 53.15
CA SER A 921 3.87 -16.56 51.82
C SER A 921 4.74 -15.56 51.04
N TYR A 922 5.21 -14.48 51.69
CA TYR A 922 6.10 -13.51 51.05
C TYR A 922 7.48 -14.09 50.72
N GLU A 923 8.04 -14.93 51.58
CA GLU A 923 9.33 -15.60 51.33
C GLU A 923 9.25 -16.51 50.09
N ARG A 924 8.15 -17.26 49.97
CA ARG A 924 7.88 -18.10 48.79
C ARG A 924 7.74 -17.28 47.52
N SER A 925 7.02 -16.15 47.57
CA SER A 925 6.90 -15.21 46.46
C SER A 925 8.27 -14.65 46.05
N LEU A 926 9.09 -14.24 47.03
CA LEU A 926 10.44 -13.73 46.80
C LEU A 926 11.38 -14.78 46.20
N GLU A 927 11.30 -16.03 46.63
CA GLU A 927 12.08 -17.15 46.07
C GLU A 927 11.80 -17.33 44.58
N ILE A 928 10.51 -17.36 44.20
CA ILE A 928 10.09 -17.47 42.80
C ILE A 928 10.60 -16.28 41.99
N GLN A 929 10.42 -15.05 42.49
CA GLN A 929 10.84 -13.84 41.79
C GLN A 929 12.36 -13.75 41.62
N LYS A 930 13.17 -14.21 42.59
CA LYS A 930 14.64 -14.24 42.45
C LYS A 930 15.12 -15.14 41.33
N ILE A 931 14.38 -16.21 41.05
CA ILE A 931 14.68 -17.13 39.95
C ILE A 931 14.18 -16.55 38.63
N ALA A 932 12.99 -15.92 38.64
CA ALA A 932 12.32 -15.46 37.43
C ALA A 932 12.81 -14.11 36.90
N LEU A 933 13.33 -13.23 37.76
CA LEU A 933 13.60 -11.82 37.44
C LEU A 933 15.07 -11.44 37.56
N PRO A 934 15.56 -10.45 36.78
CA PRO A 934 16.89 -9.90 36.95
C PRO A 934 17.09 -9.28 38.36
N PRO A 935 18.32 -9.26 38.91
CA PRO A 935 18.59 -8.85 40.29
C PRO A 935 18.10 -7.45 40.69
N ASN A 936 17.95 -6.52 39.72
CA ASN A 936 17.50 -5.15 39.97
C ASN A 936 16.05 -4.91 39.50
N HIS A 937 15.23 -5.94 39.33
CA HIS A 937 13.86 -5.76 38.89
C HIS A 937 12.99 -5.08 39.99
N PRO A 938 12.14 -4.09 39.65
CA PRO A 938 11.27 -3.40 40.61
C PRO A 938 10.40 -4.33 41.47
N ASP A 939 9.91 -5.46 40.92
CA ASP A 939 9.08 -6.41 41.67
C ASP A 939 9.84 -7.08 42.82
N LEU A 940 11.14 -7.34 42.66
CA LEU A 940 11.98 -7.84 43.76
C LEU A 940 12.03 -6.82 44.89
N ALA A 941 12.15 -5.53 44.56
CA ALA A 941 12.13 -4.45 45.55
C ALA A 941 10.79 -4.41 46.30
N SER A 942 9.67 -4.59 45.60
CA SER A 942 8.34 -4.68 46.21
C SER A 942 8.21 -5.87 47.17
N SER A 943 8.71 -7.05 46.80
CA SER A 943 8.70 -8.23 47.67
C SER A 943 9.57 -8.06 48.91
N TYR A 944 10.78 -7.52 48.76
CA TYR A 944 11.62 -7.12 49.89
C TYR A 944 10.92 -6.08 50.78
N GLY A 945 10.20 -5.14 50.17
CA GLY A 945 9.48 -4.09 50.88
C GLY A 945 8.35 -4.65 51.73
N ASN A 946 7.58 -5.60 51.19
CA ASN A 946 6.51 -6.29 51.92
C ASN A 946 7.06 -7.04 53.14
N ILE A 947 8.17 -7.77 52.99
CA ILE A 947 8.84 -8.45 54.10
C ILE A 947 9.39 -7.44 55.12
N GLY A 948 10.00 -6.36 54.66
CA GLY A 948 10.52 -5.29 55.51
C GLY A 948 9.43 -4.62 56.35
N MET A 949 8.30 -4.26 55.73
CA MET A 949 7.13 -3.71 56.43
C MET A 949 6.53 -4.72 57.41
N LEU A 950 6.50 -6.01 57.06
CA LEU A 950 6.01 -7.06 57.96
C LEU A 950 6.89 -7.17 59.21
N TYR A 951 8.22 -7.16 59.06
CA TYR A 951 9.14 -7.13 60.20
C TYR A 951 9.00 -5.85 61.03
N GLU A 952 8.73 -4.70 60.40
CA GLU A 952 8.42 -3.45 61.12
C GLU A 952 7.18 -3.63 62.01
N ARG A 953 6.10 -4.24 61.50
CA ARG A 953 4.87 -4.54 62.27
C ARG A 953 5.10 -5.56 63.38
N MET A 954 6.01 -6.51 63.19
CA MET A 954 6.43 -7.46 64.22
C MET A 954 7.38 -6.85 65.28
N GLY A 955 7.78 -5.57 65.13
CA GLY A 955 8.74 -4.90 66.02
C GLY A 955 10.20 -5.32 65.82
N GLN A 956 10.53 -6.07 64.76
CA GLN A 956 11.89 -6.51 64.44
C GLN A 956 12.60 -5.48 63.55
N TYR A 957 12.82 -4.28 64.08
CA TYR A 957 13.29 -3.13 63.31
C TYR A 957 14.64 -3.33 62.59
N SER A 958 15.58 -4.06 63.17
CA SER A 958 16.87 -4.34 62.51
C SER A 958 16.72 -5.16 61.22
N LYS A 959 15.83 -6.15 61.21
CA LYS A 959 15.52 -6.93 60.00
C LYS A 959 14.73 -6.11 59.00
N ALA A 960 13.74 -5.36 59.49
CA ALA A 960 12.94 -4.45 58.67
C ALA A 960 13.85 -3.48 57.90
N LEU A 961 14.81 -2.86 58.60
CA LEU A 961 15.78 -1.94 57.99
C LEU A 961 16.58 -2.61 56.89
N SER A 962 17.14 -3.80 57.14
CA SER A 962 17.92 -4.54 56.13
C SER A 962 17.14 -4.78 54.84
N PHE A 963 15.86 -5.17 54.94
CA PHE A 963 15.02 -5.44 53.78
C PHE A 963 14.59 -4.15 53.06
N LEU A 964 14.23 -3.10 53.80
CA LEU A 964 13.87 -1.80 53.22
C LEU A 964 15.06 -1.11 52.53
N GLU A 965 16.28 -1.30 53.02
CA GLU A 965 17.48 -0.80 52.35
C GLU A 965 17.72 -1.52 51.01
N GLN A 966 17.49 -2.84 50.95
CA GLN A 966 17.53 -3.58 49.68
C GLN A 966 16.46 -3.08 48.71
N THR A 967 15.23 -2.85 49.17
CA THR A 967 14.15 -2.24 48.37
C THR A 967 14.56 -0.89 47.79
N ARG A 968 15.09 -0.01 48.62
CA ARG A 968 15.56 1.33 48.21
C ARG A 968 16.66 1.23 47.15
N ASP A 969 17.64 0.35 47.37
CA ASP A 969 18.80 0.24 46.48
C ASP A 969 18.41 -0.31 45.10
N ILE A 970 17.48 -1.25 45.05
CA ILE A 970 16.93 -1.75 43.78
C ILE A 970 16.12 -0.66 43.08
N PHE A 971 15.20 0.03 43.77
CA PHE A 971 14.41 1.11 43.15
C PHE A 971 15.29 2.25 42.63
N LYS A 972 16.34 2.66 43.37
CA LYS A 972 17.29 3.68 42.91
C LYS A 972 18.03 3.29 41.63
N LYS A 973 18.31 1.99 41.44
CA LYS A 973 18.99 1.48 40.23
C LYS A 973 18.06 1.27 39.05
N SER A 974 16.77 1.02 39.31
CA SER A 974 15.80 0.60 38.28
C SER A 974 14.84 1.71 37.84
N LEU A 975 14.64 2.74 38.66
CA LEU A 975 13.65 3.79 38.42
C LEU A 975 14.30 5.18 38.46
N PRO A 976 13.73 6.17 37.74
CA PRO A 976 14.18 7.56 37.83
C PRO A 976 14.14 8.08 39.28
N PRO A 977 15.06 8.98 39.68
CA PRO A 977 15.09 9.53 41.05
C PRO A 977 13.79 10.22 41.48
N THR A 978 13.00 10.71 40.52
CA THR A 978 11.70 11.37 40.73
C THR A 978 10.55 10.40 40.96
N HIS A 979 10.76 9.08 40.78
CA HIS A 979 9.70 8.09 40.86
C HIS A 979 9.16 7.95 42.29
N PRO A 980 7.81 7.92 42.52
CA PRO A 980 7.22 7.84 43.85
C PRO A 980 7.74 6.68 44.72
N HIS A 981 8.01 5.50 44.14
CA HIS A 981 8.59 4.36 44.85
C HIS A 981 10.00 4.61 45.39
N VAL A 982 10.85 5.38 44.70
CA VAL A 982 12.19 5.74 45.18
C VAL A 982 12.06 6.64 46.41
N THR A 983 11.21 7.67 46.32
CA THR A 983 10.93 8.58 47.44
C THR A 983 10.32 7.83 48.62
N LYS A 984 9.32 6.97 48.38
CA LYS A 984 8.65 6.19 49.42
C LYS A 984 9.62 5.23 50.12
N SER A 985 10.42 4.47 49.37
CA SER A 985 11.40 3.55 49.97
C SER A 985 12.45 4.28 50.82
N GLN A 986 12.88 5.48 50.40
CA GLN A 986 13.74 6.33 51.23
C GLN A 986 13.02 6.74 52.53
N THR A 987 11.77 7.18 52.45
CA THR A 987 10.99 7.53 53.66
C THR A 987 10.72 6.36 54.58
N ASP A 988 10.52 5.15 54.04
CA ASP A 988 10.30 3.93 54.82
C ASP A 988 11.57 3.55 55.60
N VAL A 989 12.74 3.63 54.95
CA VAL A 989 14.05 3.43 55.61
C VAL A 989 14.26 4.43 56.74
N GLU A 990 14.06 5.74 56.49
CA GLU A 990 14.22 6.77 57.53
C GLU A 990 13.20 6.61 58.66
N ARG A 991 11.97 6.18 58.37
CA ARG A 991 10.94 5.90 59.38
C ARG A 991 11.40 4.78 60.32
N VAL A 992 11.90 3.67 59.79
CA VAL A 992 12.37 2.55 60.62
C VAL A 992 13.63 2.92 61.40
N LYS A 993 14.56 3.67 60.81
CA LYS A 993 15.75 4.18 61.52
C LYS A 993 15.41 5.03 62.74
N LYS A 994 14.30 5.79 62.71
CA LYS A 994 13.81 6.56 63.86
C LYS A 994 13.15 5.72 64.96
N LYS A 995 12.70 4.51 64.64
CA LYS A 995 12.06 3.58 65.59
C LYS A 995 13.06 2.62 66.25
N MET A 996 14.26 2.50 65.67
CA MET A 996 15.43 1.87 66.28
C MET A 996 16.08 2.84 67.26
#